data_AF-A0A9D6VHJ2-F1
#
_entry.id   AF-A0A9D6VHJ2-F1
#
_cell.length_a   1.000
_cell.length_b   1.000
_cell.length_c   1.000
_cell.angle_alpha   90.00
_cell.angle_beta   90.00
_cell.angle_gamma   90.00
#
_symmetry.space_group_name_H-M   'P 1'
#
loop_
_entity.id
_entity.type
_entity.pdbx_description
1 polymer ?
#
loop_
_entity_poly.entity_id
_entity_poly.type
_entity_poly.pdbx_seq_one_letter_code
_entity_poly.pdbx_strand_id
1 'polypeptide(L)'
;MRKGHILVVDDENNIGTTLEGILTDEGYEVSKAENGLQALDMIKRVPPDVVLLDIWMPGMDGIEVLKSIKEHESDTEVVIMSGHGSIDTAVRAIKLGAFDFIEKPLSLDSLLSTINHALERQRTAKESQELKRELLQRYELIGENPKIQEARKLISAAAISNAGVLIEGEHGTGKELVARTIHINSIRRNRPFVKVNCAALPDDIIGNEMFGCDSNNGGGISKRGKFELAEDGTLFLDGIEKLDINVQETILKVLQTGKFMRINGKRLLPVNFRIIAASEKDIQKLIEENKFSSELYSFISTFVIYLPPLRDRKDDIPSLVNYFSRELTQDYGRGVKEIDDNAMAALVTFDWPGNVKEIKNIIERLAISVPTGRISADDIPVSIRGITPKTSQYQYNGYSLKDARQKWEKEYLIHCLTMTGWDLKKTAKEMGITCKTLEKHIKSFGLKKPKKETSTAARIQRTLKTSVVLCGQGLHSGLKTGLILVPQNPNAGIVFANVSTGETMTAVLDNVESTDYATSLKCGKSHVKTIEHIMAVLNIYGINNLLIKITDEVPIMDGSSLDFCELIEDGGILEQDEFIEEIVIDKVIVHGKESPKEKYIKIEPCDKFSVKYIMDYPPPIGKQEMDYVFKGAEDFKKNIAPARTFGFLKDVEYLEKKGLISGGKLHNVILLDNEKVINTELRFKNEFARHKVLDIIGDFYLLGRPLRGKITAHLTGHSENIALLNKIRSIY
;
A
#
# COMPACT_ATOMS: atom_id res chain seq x y z
N MET A 1 -22.99 -29.76 5.79
CA MET A 1 -23.47 -28.36 5.97
C MET A 1 -24.80 -28.26 5.26
N ARG A 2 -25.82 -27.66 5.89
CA ARG A 2 -27.17 -27.50 5.29
C ARG A 2 -27.07 -26.55 4.09
N LYS A 3 -27.71 -26.88 2.95
CA LYS A 3 -27.63 -26.07 1.71
C LYS A 3 -28.50 -24.80 1.75
N GLY A 4 -29.53 -24.74 2.60
CA GLY A 4 -30.45 -23.61 2.78
C GLY A 4 -31.83 -24.07 3.28
N HIS A 5 -32.63 -23.16 3.84
CA HIS A 5 -34.01 -23.42 4.27
C HIS A 5 -35.02 -22.92 3.23
N ILE A 6 -35.88 -23.81 2.74
CA ILE A 6 -36.85 -23.55 1.68
C ILE A 6 -38.27 -23.76 2.23
N LEU A 7 -39.13 -22.75 2.08
CA LEU A 7 -40.55 -22.87 2.36
C LEU A 7 -41.32 -23.08 1.05
N VAL A 8 -42.03 -24.21 0.95
CA VAL A 8 -42.91 -24.52 -0.17
C VAL A 8 -44.34 -24.19 0.21
N VAL A 9 -45.00 -23.34 -0.56
CA VAL A 9 -46.37 -22.88 -0.34
C VAL A 9 -47.22 -23.23 -1.55
N ASP A 10 -48.11 -24.20 -1.39
CA ASP A 10 -48.94 -24.75 -2.46
C ASP A 10 -50.20 -25.37 -1.84
N ASP A 11 -51.37 -25.12 -2.42
CA ASP A 11 -52.64 -25.68 -1.94
C ASP A 11 -52.84 -27.13 -2.41
N GLU A 12 -52.13 -27.56 -3.46
CA GLU A 12 -52.09 -28.94 -3.89
C GLU A 12 -51.10 -29.77 -3.05
N ASN A 13 -51.65 -30.51 -2.09
CA ASN A 13 -50.86 -31.29 -1.15
C ASN A 13 -49.88 -32.28 -1.81
N ASN A 14 -50.22 -32.81 -2.99
CA ASN A 14 -49.34 -33.71 -3.74
C ASN A 14 -48.10 -32.99 -4.30
N ILE A 15 -48.24 -31.75 -4.79
CA ILE A 15 -47.12 -30.96 -5.32
C ILE A 15 -46.17 -30.61 -4.19
N GLY A 16 -46.69 -30.10 -3.08
CA GLY A 16 -45.86 -29.77 -1.92
C GLY A 16 -45.08 -30.96 -1.36
N THR A 17 -45.69 -32.15 -1.30
CA THR A 17 -45.02 -33.38 -0.80
C THR A 17 -43.95 -33.88 -1.77
N THR A 18 -44.19 -33.74 -3.08
CA THR A 18 -43.22 -34.13 -4.10
C THR A 18 -41.99 -33.22 -4.08
N LEU A 19 -42.21 -31.91 -3.97
CA LEU A 19 -41.14 -30.91 -3.87
C LEU A 19 -40.34 -31.07 -2.58
N GLU A 20 -41.01 -31.34 -1.45
CA GLU A 20 -40.36 -31.64 -0.19
C GLU A 20 -39.41 -32.84 -0.30
N GLY A 21 -39.87 -33.95 -0.91
CA GLY A 21 -39.02 -35.13 -1.12
C GLY A 21 -37.79 -34.82 -1.96
N ILE A 22 -37.99 -34.20 -3.14
CA ILE A 22 -36.90 -33.87 -4.07
C ILE A 22 -35.87 -32.93 -3.43
N LEU A 23 -36.33 -31.86 -2.78
CA LEU A 23 -35.45 -30.85 -2.20
C LEU A 23 -34.73 -31.39 -0.95
N THR A 24 -35.38 -32.28 -0.19
CA THR A 24 -34.73 -32.95 0.95
C THR A 24 -33.64 -33.91 0.48
N ASP A 25 -33.88 -34.68 -0.59
CA ASP A 25 -32.89 -35.57 -1.20
C ASP A 25 -31.66 -34.80 -1.71
N GLU A 26 -31.87 -33.58 -2.22
CA GLU A 26 -30.80 -32.66 -2.63
C GLU A 26 -30.07 -31.98 -1.45
N GLY A 27 -30.53 -32.17 -0.21
CA GLY A 27 -29.88 -31.71 1.01
C GLY A 27 -30.33 -30.33 1.53
N TYR A 28 -31.50 -29.84 1.09
CA TYR A 28 -32.13 -28.65 1.64
C TYR A 28 -32.95 -28.96 2.89
N GLU A 29 -33.11 -27.97 3.76
CA GLU A 29 -34.12 -28.03 4.84
C GLU A 29 -35.43 -27.50 4.26
N VAL A 30 -36.49 -28.28 4.30
CA VAL A 30 -37.76 -27.92 3.65
C VAL A 30 -38.86 -27.78 4.69
N SER A 31 -39.71 -26.79 4.52
CA SER A 31 -40.95 -26.62 5.28
C SER A 31 -42.10 -26.40 4.31
N LYS A 32 -43.30 -26.81 4.69
CA LYS A 32 -44.48 -26.74 3.83
C LYS A 32 -45.61 -25.95 4.47
N ALA A 33 -46.30 -25.15 3.66
CA ALA A 33 -47.54 -24.50 4.02
C ALA A 33 -48.60 -24.80 2.94
N GLU A 34 -49.84 -25.05 3.37
CA GLU A 34 -50.97 -25.38 2.50
C GLU A 34 -51.77 -24.13 2.07
N ASN A 35 -51.47 -22.96 2.64
CA ASN A 35 -52.11 -21.69 2.30
C ASN A 35 -51.26 -20.48 2.72
N GLY A 36 -51.59 -19.32 2.15
CA GLY A 36 -50.88 -18.06 2.41
C GLY A 36 -50.84 -17.62 3.87
N LEU A 37 -51.89 -17.86 4.66
CA LEU A 37 -51.93 -17.48 6.08
C LEU A 37 -50.95 -18.32 6.91
N GLN A 38 -50.91 -19.62 6.66
CA GLN A 38 -49.96 -20.53 7.31
C GLN A 38 -48.51 -20.16 6.92
N ALA A 39 -48.27 -19.84 5.64
CA ALA A 39 -46.95 -19.40 5.19
C ALA A 39 -46.47 -18.14 5.92
N LEU A 40 -47.33 -17.12 6.05
CA LEU A 40 -46.99 -15.89 6.75
C LEU A 40 -46.72 -16.10 8.26
N ASP A 41 -47.46 -17.01 8.92
CA ASP A 41 -47.18 -17.35 10.34
C ASP A 41 -45.84 -18.09 10.49
N MET A 42 -45.53 -19.01 9.56
CA MET A 42 -44.25 -19.73 9.56
C MET A 42 -43.06 -18.80 9.33
N ILE A 43 -43.15 -17.90 8.34
CA ILE A 43 -42.10 -16.92 8.03
C ILE A 43 -41.81 -16.02 9.24
N LYS A 44 -42.85 -15.59 9.98
CA LYS A 44 -42.68 -14.76 11.18
C LYS A 44 -41.96 -15.48 12.32
N ARG A 45 -42.08 -16.80 12.42
CA ARG A 45 -41.44 -17.59 13.48
C ARG A 45 -40.01 -17.96 13.10
N VAL A 46 -39.82 -18.45 11.88
CA VAL A 46 -38.54 -18.88 11.33
C VAL A 46 -38.48 -18.41 9.87
N PRO A 47 -37.74 -17.34 9.57
CA PRO A 47 -37.67 -16.81 8.21
C PRO A 47 -36.88 -17.77 7.31
N PRO A 48 -37.48 -18.27 6.22
CA PRO A 48 -36.80 -19.15 5.27
C PRO A 48 -35.83 -18.36 4.38
N ASP A 49 -34.88 -19.07 3.75
CA ASP A 49 -33.97 -18.44 2.80
C ASP A 49 -34.64 -18.20 1.43
N VAL A 50 -35.46 -19.15 1.00
CA VAL A 50 -36.24 -19.09 -0.25
C VAL A 50 -37.68 -19.54 0.01
N VAL A 51 -38.64 -18.85 -0.60
CA VAL A 51 -40.05 -19.26 -0.64
C VAL A 51 -40.42 -19.64 -2.06
N LEU A 52 -40.87 -20.88 -2.27
CA LEU A 52 -41.55 -21.32 -3.48
C LEU A 52 -43.06 -21.12 -3.27
N LEU A 53 -43.68 -20.24 -4.05
CA LEU A 53 -45.04 -19.77 -3.79
C LEU A 53 -45.94 -19.97 -5.00
N ASP A 54 -47.01 -20.76 -4.85
CA ASP A 54 -48.06 -20.80 -5.86
C ASP A 54 -48.82 -19.45 -5.92
N ILE A 55 -49.18 -19.03 -7.12
CA ILE A 55 -50.06 -17.88 -7.35
C ILE A 55 -51.48 -18.23 -6.91
N TRP A 56 -51.99 -19.39 -7.33
CA TRP A 56 -53.42 -19.68 -7.25
C TRP A 56 -53.72 -20.51 -6.00
N MET A 57 -53.98 -19.83 -4.88
CA MET A 57 -54.36 -20.50 -3.63
C MET A 57 -55.70 -19.98 -3.10
N PRO A 58 -56.51 -20.83 -2.45
CA PRO A 58 -57.78 -20.43 -1.86
C PRO A 58 -57.56 -19.49 -0.66
N GLY A 59 -58.41 -18.46 -0.58
CA GLY A 59 -58.37 -17.45 0.49
C GLY A 59 -57.46 -16.28 0.13
N MET A 60 -56.16 -16.40 0.37
CA MET A 60 -55.17 -15.36 0.09
C MET A 60 -54.32 -15.75 -1.13
N ASP A 61 -54.36 -14.91 -2.17
CA ASP A 61 -53.62 -15.10 -3.44
C ASP A 61 -52.10 -15.00 -3.19
N GLY A 62 -51.31 -15.80 -3.90
CA GLY A 62 -49.84 -15.76 -3.86
C GLY A 62 -49.25 -14.38 -4.14
N ILE A 63 -49.91 -13.53 -4.95
CA ILE A 63 -49.46 -12.14 -5.15
C ILE A 63 -49.63 -11.30 -3.88
N GLU A 64 -50.69 -11.51 -3.10
CA GLU A 64 -50.91 -10.83 -1.82
C GLU A 64 -49.90 -11.30 -0.77
N VAL A 65 -49.61 -12.61 -0.75
CA VAL A 65 -48.56 -13.19 0.10
C VAL A 65 -47.20 -12.61 -0.25
N LEU A 66 -46.83 -12.55 -1.54
CA LEU A 66 -45.57 -11.93 -2.00
C LEU A 66 -45.44 -10.49 -1.50
N LYS A 67 -46.50 -9.70 -1.64
CA LYS A 67 -46.51 -8.31 -1.19
C LYS A 67 -46.29 -8.21 0.32
N SER A 68 -46.99 -9.04 1.10
CA SER A 68 -46.84 -9.07 2.55
C SER A 68 -45.43 -9.49 2.97
N ILE A 69 -44.83 -10.48 2.29
CA ILE A 69 -43.44 -10.92 2.55
C ILE A 69 -42.49 -9.75 2.27
N LYS A 70 -42.59 -9.11 1.12
CA LYS A 70 -41.66 -8.02 0.75
C LYS A 70 -41.84 -6.74 1.57
N GLU A 71 -43.03 -6.50 2.16
CA GLU A 71 -43.26 -5.40 3.09
C GLU A 71 -42.69 -5.64 4.50
N HIS A 72 -42.68 -6.89 4.98
CA HIS A 72 -42.33 -7.22 6.37
C HIS A 72 -40.94 -7.88 6.52
N GLU A 73 -40.49 -8.61 5.50
CA GLU A 73 -39.25 -9.40 5.47
C GLU A 73 -38.58 -9.28 4.09
N SER A 74 -37.84 -8.19 3.86
CA SER A 74 -37.26 -7.87 2.54
C SER A 74 -36.18 -8.85 2.06
N ASP A 75 -35.59 -9.60 3.00
CA ASP A 75 -34.36 -10.38 2.78
C ASP A 75 -34.65 -11.84 2.37
N THR A 76 -35.93 -12.25 2.37
CA THR A 76 -36.38 -13.56 1.87
C THR A 76 -36.60 -13.50 0.36
N GLU A 77 -35.98 -14.40 -0.41
CA GLU A 77 -36.21 -14.47 -1.86
C GLU A 77 -37.44 -15.33 -2.18
N VAL A 78 -38.31 -14.83 -3.07
CA VAL A 78 -39.59 -15.47 -3.40
C VAL A 78 -39.59 -15.86 -4.87
N VAL A 79 -39.76 -17.16 -5.14
CA VAL A 79 -39.90 -17.72 -6.49
C VAL A 79 -41.37 -18.10 -6.67
N ILE A 80 -41.99 -17.54 -7.70
CA ILE A 80 -43.39 -17.80 -7.99
C ILE A 80 -43.53 -19.07 -8.84
N MET A 81 -44.49 -19.93 -8.50
CA MET A 81 -44.87 -21.12 -9.27
C MET A 81 -46.28 -20.93 -9.84
N SER A 82 -46.52 -21.26 -11.11
CA SER A 82 -47.88 -21.20 -11.67
C SER A 82 -48.07 -22.15 -12.85
N GLY A 83 -49.22 -22.84 -12.91
CA GLY A 83 -49.60 -23.69 -14.05
C GLY A 83 -50.41 -23.01 -15.15
N HIS A 84 -50.83 -21.75 -14.95
CA HIS A 84 -51.61 -20.96 -15.92
C HIS A 84 -51.05 -19.53 -16.00
N GLY A 85 -49.73 -19.40 -16.14
CA GLY A 85 -49.05 -18.11 -16.13
C GLY A 85 -49.21 -17.37 -17.46
N SER A 86 -49.97 -16.27 -17.48
CA SER A 86 -49.79 -15.27 -18.54
C SER A 86 -48.47 -14.51 -18.32
N ILE A 87 -47.79 -14.10 -19.39
CA ILE A 87 -46.58 -13.25 -19.32
C ILE A 87 -46.84 -12.01 -18.44
N ASP A 88 -48.04 -11.45 -18.49
CA ASP A 88 -48.45 -10.30 -17.67
C ASP A 88 -48.37 -10.57 -16.16
N THR A 89 -48.73 -11.79 -15.72
CA THR A 89 -48.71 -12.16 -14.30
C THR A 89 -47.29 -12.35 -13.80
N ALA A 90 -46.41 -12.97 -14.60
CA ALA A 90 -45.00 -13.11 -14.29
C ALA A 90 -44.30 -11.75 -14.21
N VAL A 91 -44.54 -10.87 -15.19
CA VAL A 91 -44.00 -9.49 -15.19
C VAL A 91 -44.49 -8.70 -13.98
N ARG A 92 -45.76 -8.88 -13.57
CA ARG A 92 -46.31 -8.24 -12.37
C ARG A 92 -45.63 -8.75 -11.09
N ALA A 93 -45.42 -10.05 -10.95
CA ALA A 93 -44.74 -10.63 -9.78
C ALA A 93 -43.30 -10.12 -9.63
N ILE A 94 -42.54 -10.07 -10.73
CA ILE A 94 -41.17 -9.52 -10.73
C ILE A 94 -41.19 -8.03 -10.33
N LYS A 95 -42.13 -7.24 -10.84
CA LYS A 95 -42.28 -5.83 -10.44
C LYS A 95 -42.62 -5.64 -8.96
N LEU A 96 -43.30 -6.61 -8.35
CA LEU A 96 -43.63 -6.63 -6.93
C LEU A 96 -42.50 -7.19 -6.05
N GLY A 97 -41.37 -7.58 -6.65
CA GLY A 97 -40.15 -7.98 -5.95
C GLY A 97 -39.90 -9.48 -5.89
N ALA A 98 -40.65 -10.31 -6.61
CA ALA A 98 -40.29 -11.73 -6.78
C ALA A 98 -38.90 -11.85 -7.41
N PHE A 99 -38.16 -12.89 -7.00
CA PHE A 99 -36.83 -13.21 -7.53
C PHE A 99 -36.94 -13.71 -8.97
N ASP A 100 -37.81 -14.70 -9.18
CA ASP A 100 -38.01 -15.36 -10.46
C ASP A 100 -39.40 -16.04 -10.52
N PHE A 101 -39.76 -16.55 -11.69
CA PHE A 101 -41.01 -17.24 -11.97
C PHE A 101 -40.76 -18.59 -12.65
N ILE A 102 -41.45 -19.65 -12.20
CA ILE A 102 -41.37 -20.99 -12.78
C ILE A 102 -42.77 -21.46 -13.19
N GLU A 103 -42.89 -21.90 -14.45
CA GLU A 103 -44.11 -22.46 -15.00
C GLU A 103 -44.26 -23.95 -14.61
N LYS A 104 -45.46 -24.36 -14.16
CA LYS A 104 -45.80 -25.77 -13.96
C LYS A 104 -46.22 -26.36 -15.33
N PRO A 105 -45.77 -27.57 -15.71
CA PRO A 105 -45.09 -28.57 -14.89
C PRO A 105 -43.61 -28.25 -14.64
N LEU A 106 -43.20 -28.38 -13.37
CA LEU A 106 -41.85 -28.02 -12.90
C LEU A 106 -40.81 -29.00 -13.45
N SER A 107 -39.81 -28.50 -14.19
CA SER A 107 -38.62 -29.29 -14.48
C SER A 107 -37.65 -29.21 -13.29
N LEU A 108 -37.15 -30.37 -12.86
CA LEU A 108 -36.29 -30.48 -11.68
C LEU A 108 -35.00 -29.66 -11.84
N ASP A 109 -34.39 -29.70 -13.03
CA ASP A 109 -33.18 -28.94 -13.33
C ASP A 109 -33.41 -27.42 -13.26
N SER A 110 -34.53 -26.92 -13.80
CA SER A 110 -34.84 -25.48 -13.75
C SER A 110 -35.15 -25.04 -12.32
N LEU A 111 -35.88 -25.86 -11.56
CA LEU A 111 -36.20 -25.57 -10.17
C LEU A 111 -34.94 -25.47 -9.32
N LEU A 112 -34.05 -26.46 -9.40
CA LEU A 112 -32.79 -26.45 -8.66
C LEU A 112 -31.88 -25.31 -9.08
N SER A 113 -31.81 -24.98 -10.37
CA SER A 113 -31.03 -23.83 -10.85
C SER A 113 -31.55 -22.50 -10.30
N THR A 114 -32.87 -22.27 -10.35
CA THR A 114 -33.49 -21.05 -9.83
C THR A 114 -33.32 -20.94 -8.31
N ILE A 115 -33.48 -22.03 -7.56
CA ILE A 115 -33.24 -22.07 -6.11
C ILE A 115 -31.79 -21.73 -5.78
N ASN A 116 -30.82 -22.32 -6.48
CA ASN A 116 -29.40 -22.04 -6.27
C ASN A 116 -29.09 -20.55 -6.51
N HIS A 117 -29.60 -19.96 -7.60
CA HIS A 117 -29.40 -18.53 -7.87
C HIS A 117 -30.07 -17.63 -6.81
N ALA A 118 -31.25 -18.01 -6.32
CA ALA A 118 -31.94 -17.29 -5.25
C ALA A 118 -31.12 -17.32 -3.93
N LEU A 119 -30.58 -18.50 -3.57
CA LEU A 119 -29.72 -18.68 -2.41
C LEU A 119 -28.40 -17.92 -2.54
N GLU A 120 -27.76 -17.91 -3.71
CA GLU A 120 -26.54 -17.15 -3.97
C GLU A 120 -26.78 -15.63 -3.82
N ARG A 121 -27.90 -15.12 -4.34
CA ARG A 121 -28.28 -13.72 -4.18
C ARG A 121 -28.52 -13.37 -2.72
N GLN A 122 -29.22 -14.22 -1.99
CA GLN A 122 -29.49 -14.03 -0.57
C GLN A 122 -28.20 -14.04 0.25
N ARG A 123 -27.29 -14.99 -0.03
CA ARG A 123 -25.96 -15.06 0.59
C ARG A 123 -25.13 -13.82 0.30
N THR A 124 -25.07 -13.39 -0.96
CA THR A 124 -24.36 -12.17 -1.37
C THR A 124 -24.92 -10.92 -0.67
N ALA A 125 -26.25 -10.85 -0.49
CA ALA A 125 -26.91 -9.76 0.21
C ALA A 125 -26.57 -9.75 1.71
N LYS A 126 -26.58 -10.93 2.36
CA LYS A 126 -26.17 -11.10 3.77
C LYS A 126 -24.69 -10.74 3.98
N GLU A 127 -23.79 -11.27 3.14
CA GLU A 127 -22.36 -10.94 3.16
C GLU A 127 -22.13 -9.43 2.95
N SER A 128 -22.89 -8.79 2.05
CA SER A 128 -22.84 -7.34 1.88
C SER A 128 -23.32 -6.56 3.12
N GLN A 129 -24.37 -7.04 3.80
CA GLN A 129 -24.85 -6.42 5.05
C GLN A 129 -23.85 -6.62 6.20
N GLU A 130 -23.25 -7.81 6.34
CA GLU A 130 -22.22 -8.09 7.33
C GLU A 130 -20.98 -7.22 7.11
N LEU A 131 -20.49 -7.16 5.87
CA LEU A 131 -19.38 -6.29 5.48
C LEU A 131 -19.71 -4.81 5.75
N LYS A 132 -20.96 -4.38 5.53
CA LYS A 132 -21.42 -3.03 5.90
C LYS A 132 -21.40 -2.81 7.41
N ARG A 133 -21.82 -3.78 8.22
CA ARG A 133 -21.77 -3.69 9.69
C ARG A 133 -20.33 -3.62 10.18
N GLU A 134 -19.42 -4.42 9.63
CA GLU A 134 -17.99 -4.37 9.94
C GLU A 134 -17.38 -3.01 9.55
N LEU A 135 -17.71 -2.47 8.37
CA LEU A 135 -17.26 -1.15 7.95
C LEU A 135 -17.83 -0.04 8.86
N LEU A 136 -19.10 -0.12 9.25
CA LEU A 136 -19.72 0.86 10.16
C LEU A 136 -19.08 0.86 11.55
N GLN A 137 -18.80 -0.31 12.11
CA GLN A 137 -18.07 -0.44 13.38
C GLN A 137 -16.65 0.15 13.28
N ARG A 138 -15.98 -0.09 12.15
CA ARG A 138 -14.62 0.40 11.92
C ARG A 138 -14.54 1.93 11.79
N TYR A 139 -15.62 2.59 11.38
CA TYR A 139 -15.64 4.03 11.13
C TYR A 139 -16.37 4.85 12.21
N GLU A 140 -16.65 4.28 13.38
CA GLU A 140 -17.35 4.98 14.45
C GLU A 140 -16.49 6.06 15.13
N LEU A 141 -17.07 7.25 15.35
CA LEU A 141 -16.43 8.34 16.06
C LEU A 141 -16.53 8.10 17.58
N ILE A 142 -15.43 7.64 18.18
CA ILE A 142 -15.32 7.31 19.60
C ILE A 142 -15.13 8.58 20.44
N GLY A 143 -15.86 8.66 21.55
CA GLY A 143 -15.82 9.75 22.51
C GLY A 143 -17.20 10.07 23.06
N GLU A 144 -17.23 10.48 24.33
CA GLU A 144 -18.43 10.92 25.04
C GLU A 144 -18.41 12.41 25.35
N ASN A 145 -17.31 13.10 25.01
CA ASN A 145 -17.23 14.54 25.18
C ASN A 145 -18.38 15.26 24.45
N PRO A 146 -19.02 16.28 25.07
CA PRO A 146 -20.16 17.00 24.48
C PRO A 146 -19.89 17.53 23.06
N LYS A 147 -18.66 17.98 22.77
CA LYS A 147 -18.27 18.47 21.44
C LYS A 147 -18.29 17.37 20.38
N ILE A 148 -17.96 16.14 20.76
CA ILE A 148 -18.03 14.96 19.87
C ILE A 148 -19.47 14.49 19.67
N GLN A 149 -20.30 14.56 20.72
CA GLN A 149 -21.73 14.27 20.60
C GLN A 149 -22.43 15.27 19.66
N GLU A 150 -22.06 16.55 19.71
CA GLU A 150 -22.55 17.57 18.78
C GLU A 150 -22.12 17.29 17.34
N ALA A 151 -20.83 16.97 17.13
CA ALA A 151 -20.33 16.55 15.82
C ALA A 151 -21.10 15.33 15.28
N ARG A 152 -21.39 14.32 16.12
CA ARG A 152 -22.16 13.13 15.73
C ARG A 152 -23.59 13.46 15.26
N LYS A 153 -24.24 14.43 15.90
CA LYS A 153 -25.57 14.92 15.47
C LYS A 153 -25.49 15.60 14.11
N LEU A 154 -24.50 16.46 13.89
CA LEU A 154 -24.28 17.13 12.61
C LEU A 154 -23.92 16.13 11.49
N ILE A 155 -23.10 15.12 11.78
CA ILE A 155 -22.76 14.03 10.85
C ILE A 155 -24.03 13.31 10.39
N SER A 156 -24.91 12.97 11.33
CA SER A 156 -26.16 12.26 11.05
C SER A 156 -27.10 13.11 10.18
N ALA A 157 -27.24 14.40 10.50
CA ALA A 157 -28.02 15.34 9.70
C ALA A 157 -27.44 15.55 8.28
N ALA A 158 -26.11 15.69 8.19
CA ALA A 158 -25.41 15.85 6.93
C ALA A 158 -25.51 14.60 6.04
N ALA A 159 -25.48 13.40 6.61
CA ALA A 159 -25.57 12.14 5.86
C ALA A 159 -26.87 12.03 5.03
N ILE A 160 -27.99 12.51 5.57
CA ILE A 160 -29.31 12.48 4.93
C ILE A 160 -29.39 13.48 3.76
N SER A 161 -28.65 14.59 3.83
CA SER A 161 -28.61 15.64 2.81
C SER A 161 -27.58 15.35 1.71
N ASN A 162 -27.76 15.94 0.53
CA ASN A 162 -26.74 15.97 -0.53
C ASN A 162 -25.87 17.24 -0.49
N ALA A 163 -26.05 18.11 0.50
CA ALA A 163 -25.32 19.35 0.62
C ALA A 163 -23.81 19.14 0.88
N GLY A 164 -23.03 20.17 0.53
CA GLY A 164 -21.61 20.23 0.80
C GLY A 164 -21.32 20.21 2.30
N VAL A 165 -20.24 19.53 2.68
CA VAL A 165 -19.80 19.42 4.07
C VAL A 165 -18.35 19.87 4.18
N LEU A 166 -18.08 20.77 5.11
CA LEU A 166 -16.74 21.19 5.51
C LEU A 166 -16.42 20.61 6.88
N ILE A 167 -15.31 19.89 6.98
CA ILE A 167 -14.82 19.27 8.21
C ILE A 167 -13.56 20.00 8.65
N GLU A 168 -13.61 20.70 9.76
CA GLU A 168 -12.47 21.45 10.30
C GLU A 168 -11.90 20.73 11.50
N GLY A 169 -10.58 20.73 11.63
CA GLY A 169 -9.90 20.16 12.80
C GLY A 169 -8.43 19.91 12.52
N GLU A 170 -7.65 19.77 13.58
CA GLU A 170 -6.20 19.57 13.46
C GLU A 170 -5.84 18.25 12.78
N HIS A 171 -4.56 18.09 12.43
CA HIS A 171 -4.04 16.85 11.89
C HIS A 171 -4.32 15.67 12.85
N GLY A 172 -4.81 14.55 12.31
CA GLY A 172 -5.03 13.34 13.11
C GLY A 172 -6.26 13.35 14.03
N THR A 173 -7.16 14.34 13.93
CA THR A 173 -8.41 14.39 14.72
C THR A 173 -9.53 13.45 14.24
N GLY A 174 -9.40 12.87 13.03
CA GLY A 174 -10.38 11.96 12.44
C GLY A 174 -11.20 12.54 11.29
N LYS A 175 -10.72 13.56 10.57
CA LYS A 175 -11.48 14.18 9.46
C LYS A 175 -11.90 13.20 8.36
N GLU A 176 -11.02 12.30 7.95
CA GLU A 176 -11.35 11.26 6.96
C GLU A 176 -12.39 10.26 7.48
N LEU A 177 -12.29 9.89 8.77
CA LEU A 177 -13.26 9.00 9.44
C LEU A 177 -14.67 9.58 9.31
N VAL A 178 -14.80 10.88 9.61
CA VAL A 178 -16.07 11.60 9.50
C VAL A 178 -16.58 11.63 8.06
N ALA A 179 -15.71 11.95 7.08
CA ALA A 179 -16.10 11.97 5.67
C ALA A 179 -16.62 10.60 5.19
N ARG A 180 -15.96 9.51 5.59
CA ARG A 180 -16.40 8.14 5.29
C ARG A 180 -17.72 7.80 5.99
N THR A 181 -17.89 8.20 7.25
CA THR A 181 -19.12 7.99 8.01
C THR A 181 -20.31 8.66 7.34
N ILE A 182 -20.14 9.90 6.86
CA ILE A 182 -21.18 10.63 6.12
C ILE A 182 -21.53 9.87 4.84
N HIS A 183 -20.53 9.41 4.09
CA HIS A 183 -20.75 8.69 2.83
C HIS A 183 -21.52 7.37 3.05
N ILE A 184 -21.11 6.54 4.01
CA ILE A 184 -21.72 5.23 4.30
C ILE A 184 -23.17 5.38 4.77
N ASN A 185 -23.48 6.46 5.47
CA ASN A 185 -24.84 6.76 5.94
C ASN A 185 -25.68 7.58 4.95
N SER A 186 -25.16 7.88 3.75
CA SER A 186 -25.86 8.68 2.74
C SER A 186 -26.62 7.82 1.72
N ILE A 187 -27.45 8.49 0.90
CA ILE A 187 -28.07 7.86 -0.28
C ILE A 187 -27.05 7.35 -1.31
N ARG A 188 -25.81 7.86 -1.27
CA ARG A 188 -24.70 7.52 -2.17
C ARG A 188 -23.80 6.41 -1.61
N ARG A 189 -24.19 5.72 -0.53
CA ARG A 189 -23.40 4.67 0.14
C ARG A 189 -22.91 3.51 -0.74
N ASN A 190 -23.60 3.21 -1.83
CA ASN A 190 -23.23 2.15 -2.78
C ASN A 190 -22.49 2.71 -4.02
N ARG A 191 -22.13 4.00 -4.01
CA ARG A 191 -21.46 4.72 -5.10
C ARG A 191 -20.01 5.02 -4.70
N PRO A 192 -19.11 5.37 -5.63
CA PRO A 192 -17.69 5.51 -5.30
C PRO A 192 -17.43 6.62 -4.27
N PHE A 193 -16.53 6.35 -3.34
CA PHE A 193 -15.91 7.35 -2.46
C PHE A 193 -14.50 7.63 -2.96
N VAL A 194 -14.28 8.79 -3.57
CA VAL A 194 -12.99 9.18 -4.16
C VAL A 194 -12.30 10.18 -3.25
N LYS A 195 -11.18 9.77 -2.66
CA LYS A 195 -10.32 10.64 -1.87
C LYS A 195 -9.28 11.32 -2.76
N VAL A 196 -9.09 12.62 -2.53
CA VAL A 196 -8.02 13.43 -3.10
C VAL A 196 -7.31 14.14 -1.97
N ASN A 197 -5.99 13.97 -1.87
CA ASN A 197 -5.17 14.68 -0.90
C ASN A 197 -4.56 15.91 -1.56
N CYS A 198 -5.14 17.07 -1.26
CA CYS A 198 -4.73 18.36 -1.81
C CYS A 198 -3.37 18.81 -1.29
N ALA A 199 -2.85 18.21 -0.22
CA ALA A 199 -1.54 18.52 0.35
C ALA A 199 -0.38 17.71 -0.27
N ALA A 200 -0.69 16.61 -0.98
CA ALA A 200 0.31 15.60 -1.36
C ALA A 200 0.91 15.81 -2.76
N LEU A 201 0.32 16.68 -3.57
CA LEU A 201 0.68 16.87 -4.97
C LEU A 201 0.90 18.38 -5.25
N PRO A 202 1.85 18.75 -6.12
CA PRO A 202 1.95 20.11 -6.66
C PRO A 202 0.68 20.54 -7.40
N ASP A 203 0.34 21.83 -7.38
CA ASP A 203 -0.91 22.37 -7.95
C ASP A 203 -1.13 21.98 -9.43
N ASP A 204 -0.05 22.01 -10.24
CA ASP A 204 -0.07 21.62 -11.65
C ASP A 204 -0.47 20.14 -11.85
N ILE A 205 -0.10 19.27 -10.90
CA ILE A 205 -0.37 17.83 -10.94
C ILE A 205 -1.76 17.52 -10.39
N ILE A 206 -2.22 18.29 -9.38
CA ILE A 206 -3.59 18.17 -8.86
C ILE A 206 -4.59 18.41 -9.98
N GLY A 207 -4.40 19.44 -10.80
CA GLY A 207 -5.25 19.67 -11.98
C GLY A 207 -5.32 18.42 -12.88
N ASN A 208 -4.16 17.88 -13.27
CA ASN A 208 -4.07 16.70 -14.12
C ASN A 208 -4.76 15.46 -13.53
N GLU A 209 -4.62 15.21 -12.24
CA GLU A 209 -5.32 14.09 -11.59
C GLU A 209 -6.83 14.31 -11.51
N MET A 210 -7.27 15.54 -11.22
CA MET A 210 -8.68 15.87 -11.04
C MET A 210 -9.47 15.78 -12.35
N PHE A 211 -8.93 16.37 -13.42
CA PHE A 211 -9.60 16.47 -14.73
C PHE A 211 -9.29 15.30 -15.67
N GLY A 212 -8.19 14.58 -15.47
CA GLY A 212 -7.73 13.54 -16.39
C GLY A 212 -7.20 14.11 -17.71
N CYS A 213 -6.71 13.24 -18.58
CA CYS A 213 -6.12 13.64 -19.86
C CYS A 213 -6.68 12.78 -21.00
N ASP A 214 -7.06 13.45 -22.10
CA ASP A 214 -7.28 12.77 -23.37
C ASP A 214 -5.96 12.53 -24.10
N SER A 215 -5.90 11.46 -24.88
CA SER A 215 -4.72 11.18 -25.71
C SER A 215 -4.55 12.27 -26.76
N ASN A 216 -3.40 12.93 -26.80
CA ASN A 216 -3.05 13.79 -27.92
C ASN A 216 -3.00 12.94 -29.21
N ASN A 217 -3.67 13.40 -30.27
CA ASN A 217 -3.69 12.87 -31.64
C ASN A 217 -2.72 11.69 -31.94
N GLY A 218 -3.12 10.44 -31.63
CA GLY A 218 -2.55 9.24 -32.26
C GLY A 218 -1.62 8.33 -31.43
N GLY A 219 -1.98 7.91 -30.21
CA GLY A 219 -1.39 6.67 -29.63
C GLY A 219 -1.29 6.51 -28.11
N GLY A 220 -1.61 7.54 -27.30
CA GLY A 220 -1.53 7.45 -25.83
C GLY A 220 -2.78 6.83 -25.17
N ILE A 221 -2.64 6.26 -23.97
CA ILE A 221 -3.76 5.73 -23.16
C ILE A 221 -4.51 6.90 -22.50
N SER A 222 -5.81 7.04 -22.77
CA SER A 222 -6.69 8.01 -22.10
C SER A 222 -6.79 7.70 -20.59
N LYS A 223 -6.51 8.68 -19.73
CA LYS A 223 -6.55 8.54 -18.27
C LYS A 223 -7.73 9.32 -17.71
N ARG A 224 -8.67 8.61 -17.08
CA ARG A 224 -9.85 9.20 -16.41
C ARG A 224 -9.41 10.02 -15.18
N GLY A 225 -10.04 11.18 -14.99
CA GLY A 225 -9.81 12.05 -13.84
C GLY A 225 -10.58 11.63 -12.58
N LYS A 226 -10.23 12.20 -11.42
CA LYS A 226 -10.92 11.94 -10.14
C LYS A 226 -12.39 12.36 -10.15
N PHE A 227 -12.76 13.40 -10.91
CA PHE A 227 -14.16 13.79 -11.08
C PHE A 227 -14.99 12.69 -11.74
N GLU A 228 -14.46 12.03 -12.77
CA GLU A 228 -15.13 10.90 -13.43
C GLU A 228 -15.24 9.70 -12.53
N LEU A 229 -14.19 9.41 -11.76
CA LEU A 229 -14.20 8.31 -10.80
C LEU A 229 -15.22 8.55 -9.67
N ALA A 230 -15.55 9.81 -9.39
CA ALA A 230 -16.51 10.21 -8.35
C ALA A 230 -17.95 10.33 -8.86
N GLU A 231 -18.22 9.99 -10.13
CA GLU A 231 -19.56 10.08 -10.73
C GLU A 231 -20.60 9.29 -9.91
N ASP A 232 -21.74 9.92 -9.66
CA ASP A 232 -22.81 9.50 -8.74
C ASP A 232 -22.38 9.25 -7.29
N GLY A 233 -21.10 9.46 -6.97
CA GLY A 233 -20.47 9.16 -5.71
C GLY A 233 -20.20 10.38 -4.84
N THR A 234 -19.16 10.29 -4.03
CA THR A 234 -18.70 11.35 -3.12
C THR A 234 -17.22 11.64 -3.38
N LEU A 235 -16.90 12.91 -3.58
CA LEU A 235 -15.55 13.41 -3.71
C LEU A 235 -15.12 14.02 -2.36
N PHE A 236 -14.08 13.45 -1.77
CA PHE A 236 -13.49 13.92 -0.52
C PHE A 236 -12.17 14.65 -0.80
N LEU A 237 -12.12 15.95 -0.47
CA LEU A 237 -10.94 16.80 -0.61
C LEU A 237 -10.28 16.99 0.76
N ASP A 238 -9.12 16.37 0.96
CA ASP A 238 -8.36 16.43 2.22
C ASP A 238 -7.27 17.51 2.14
N GLY A 239 -7.36 18.52 3.00
CA GLY A 239 -6.43 19.67 3.00
C GLY A 239 -6.79 20.74 1.98
N ILE A 240 -8.08 21.07 1.84
CA ILE A 240 -8.58 22.02 0.81
C ILE A 240 -7.94 23.41 0.91
N GLU A 241 -7.48 23.80 2.10
CA GLU A 241 -6.79 25.07 2.35
C GLU A 241 -5.44 25.22 1.65
N LYS A 242 -4.87 24.12 1.16
CA LYS A 242 -3.58 24.10 0.48
C LYS A 242 -3.69 24.26 -1.03
N LEU A 243 -4.91 24.28 -1.57
CA LEU A 243 -5.13 24.47 -3.00
C LEU A 243 -4.85 25.92 -3.41
N ASP A 244 -4.15 26.10 -4.52
CA ASP A 244 -4.04 27.42 -5.16
C ASP A 244 -5.40 27.95 -5.63
N ILE A 245 -5.54 29.28 -5.69
CA ILE A 245 -6.78 29.97 -6.06
C ILE A 245 -7.29 29.56 -7.45
N ASN A 246 -6.39 29.28 -8.40
CA ASN A 246 -6.78 28.87 -9.76
C ASN A 246 -7.45 27.49 -9.77
N VAL A 247 -6.97 26.57 -8.93
CA VAL A 247 -7.56 25.23 -8.78
C VAL A 247 -8.92 25.34 -8.08
N GLN A 248 -9.03 26.20 -7.07
CA GLN A 248 -10.30 26.49 -6.38
C GLN A 248 -11.36 27.00 -7.36
N GLU A 249 -11.03 27.97 -8.22
CA GLU A 249 -11.95 28.48 -9.25
C GLU A 249 -12.39 27.39 -10.23
N THR A 250 -11.49 26.48 -10.58
CA THR A 250 -11.81 25.41 -11.51
C THR A 250 -12.75 24.37 -10.87
N ILE A 251 -12.53 24.01 -9.60
CA ILE A 251 -13.46 23.17 -8.83
C ILE A 251 -14.83 23.85 -8.72
N LEU A 252 -14.87 25.14 -8.41
CA LEU A 252 -16.09 25.92 -8.33
C LEU A 252 -16.89 25.90 -9.64
N LYS A 253 -16.22 26.07 -10.80
CA LYS A 253 -16.85 25.97 -12.12
C LYS A 253 -17.49 24.60 -12.36
N VAL A 254 -16.84 23.51 -11.93
CA VAL A 254 -17.41 22.16 -12.04
C VAL A 254 -18.63 21.99 -11.13
N LEU A 255 -18.58 22.49 -9.89
CA LEU A 255 -19.70 22.43 -8.94
C LEU A 255 -20.92 23.23 -9.42
N GLN A 256 -20.70 24.40 -10.03
CA GLN A 256 -21.78 25.25 -10.55
C GLN A 256 -22.39 24.69 -11.83
N THR A 257 -21.57 24.19 -12.76
CA THR A 257 -22.04 23.80 -14.10
C THR A 257 -22.41 22.32 -14.21
N GLY A 258 -21.96 21.48 -13.26
CA GLY A 258 -22.09 20.02 -13.32
C GLY A 258 -21.39 19.40 -14.52
N LYS A 259 -20.42 20.12 -15.11
CA LYS A 259 -19.70 19.72 -16.32
C LYS A 259 -18.23 20.11 -16.21
N PHE A 260 -17.37 19.32 -16.82
CA PHE A 260 -15.96 19.65 -16.93
C PHE A 260 -15.40 19.18 -18.28
N MET A 261 -14.18 19.60 -18.61
CA MET A 261 -13.44 19.11 -19.77
C MET A 261 -12.15 18.47 -19.30
N ARG A 262 -11.79 17.34 -19.91
CA ARG A 262 -10.46 16.73 -19.71
C ARG A 262 -9.38 17.68 -20.24
N ILE A 263 -8.17 17.54 -19.71
CA ILE A 263 -7.03 18.29 -20.20
C ILE A 263 -6.71 17.80 -21.62
N ASN A 264 -6.57 18.75 -22.55
CA ASN A 264 -6.51 18.55 -24.00
C ASN A 264 -7.77 17.93 -24.64
N GLY A 265 -8.84 17.72 -23.88
CA GLY A 265 -10.13 17.25 -24.37
C GLY A 265 -10.94 18.37 -25.00
N LYS A 266 -11.70 18.05 -26.05
CA LYS A 266 -12.61 18.99 -26.73
C LYS A 266 -14.08 18.82 -26.33
N ARG A 267 -14.39 17.82 -25.48
CA ARG A 267 -15.75 17.43 -25.10
C ARG A 267 -16.02 17.81 -23.65
N LEU A 268 -17.17 18.47 -23.43
CA LEU A 268 -17.76 18.65 -22.10
C LEU A 268 -18.37 17.33 -21.62
N LEU A 269 -17.97 16.89 -20.44
CA LEU A 269 -18.46 15.71 -19.77
C LEU A 269 -19.36 16.13 -18.59
N PRO A 270 -20.61 15.63 -18.50
CA PRO A 270 -21.42 15.82 -17.31
C PRO A 270 -20.83 15.05 -16.13
N VAL A 271 -20.91 15.62 -14.93
CA VAL A 271 -20.49 14.96 -13.70
C VAL A 271 -21.41 15.36 -12.55
N ASN A 272 -21.76 14.38 -11.72
CA ASN A 272 -22.58 14.60 -10.54
C ASN A 272 -21.98 13.90 -9.33
N PHE A 273 -21.31 14.63 -8.46
CA PHE A 273 -20.75 14.12 -7.21
C PHE A 273 -21.17 14.98 -6.03
N ARG A 274 -21.23 14.37 -4.84
CA ARG A 274 -21.33 15.11 -3.59
C ARG A 274 -19.93 15.54 -3.15
N ILE A 275 -19.77 16.77 -2.71
CA ILE A 275 -18.48 17.27 -2.18
C ILE A 275 -18.44 17.20 -0.65
N ILE A 276 -17.34 16.67 -0.12
CA ILE A 276 -16.94 16.77 1.29
C ILE A 276 -15.51 17.31 1.31
N ALA A 277 -15.27 18.38 2.06
CA ALA A 277 -13.96 19.00 2.20
C ALA A 277 -13.47 18.89 3.64
N ALA A 278 -12.17 18.75 3.83
CA ALA A 278 -11.53 18.77 5.13
C ALA A 278 -10.43 19.84 5.15
N SER A 279 -10.34 20.56 6.28
CA SER A 279 -9.29 21.55 6.50
C SER A 279 -8.60 21.42 7.85
N GLU A 280 -7.29 21.67 7.85
CA GLU A 280 -6.47 21.82 9.06
C GLU A 280 -6.49 23.25 9.61
N LYS A 281 -6.86 24.23 8.79
CA LYS A 281 -6.87 25.66 9.15
C LYS A 281 -8.30 26.19 9.14
N ASP A 282 -8.45 27.35 9.77
CA ASP A 282 -9.67 28.13 9.70
C ASP A 282 -9.79 28.76 8.31
N ILE A 283 -10.78 28.32 7.53
CA ILE A 283 -10.98 28.80 6.16
C ILE A 283 -11.43 30.26 6.14
N GLN A 284 -12.17 30.73 7.15
CA GLN A 284 -12.66 32.12 7.19
C GLN A 284 -11.49 33.11 7.24
N LYS A 285 -10.45 32.79 8.03
CA LYS A 285 -9.21 33.59 8.06
C LYS A 285 -8.49 33.61 6.71
N LEU A 286 -8.49 32.49 5.99
CA LEU A 286 -7.86 32.43 4.66
C LEU A 286 -8.63 33.23 3.60
N ILE A 287 -9.95 33.39 3.76
CA ILE A 287 -10.75 34.30 2.93
C ILE A 287 -10.36 35.76 3.21
N GLU A 288 -10.20 36.14 4.48
CA GLU A 288 -9.74 37.49 4.85
C GLU A 288 -8.34 37.80 4.28
N GLU A 289 -7.47 36.79 4.20
CA GLU A 289 -6.14 36.87 3.59
C GLU A 289 -6.13 36.79 2.04
N ASN A 290 -7.29 36.71 1.38
CA ASN A 290 -7.46 36.48 -0.07
C ASN A 290 -6.76 35.21 -0.60
N LYS A 291 -6.57 34.20 0.24
CA LYS A 291 -5.99 32.90 -0.13
C LYS A 291 -7.04 31.83 -0.43
N PHE A 292 -8.31 32.11 -0.13
CA PHE A 292 -9.40 31.18 -0.37
C PHE A 292 -10.62 31.89 -0.95
N SER A 293 -11.28 31.25 -1.93
CA SER A 293 -12.46 31.78 -2.60
C SER A 293 -13.69 31.74 -1.68
N SER A 294 -14.31 32.89 -1.46
CA SER A 294 -15.57 33.03 -0.72
C SER A 294 -16.72 32.28 -1.39
N GLU A 295 -16.73 32.22 -2.73
CA GLU A 295 -17.74 31.47 -3.48
C GLU A 295 -17.60 29.97 -3.26
N LEU A 296 -16.39 29.41 -3.34
CA LEU A 296 -16.16 27.99 -3.07
C LEU A 296 -16.53 27.63 -1.63
N TYR A 297 -16.20 28.49 -0.67
CA TYR A 297 -16.59 28.31 0.73
C TYR A 297 -18.10 28.12 0.88
N SER A 298 -18.91 28.97 0.24
CA SER A 298 -20.37 28.89 0.33
C SER A 298 -20.96 27.55 -0.15
N PHE A 299 -20.32 26.89 -1.13
CA PHE A 299 -20.74 25.58 -1.66
C PHE A 299 -20.39 24.41 -0.73
N ILE A 300 -19.27 24.50 -0.02
CA ILE A 300 -18.79 23.41 0.85
C ILE A 300 -19.23 23.59 2.31
N SER A 301 -19.54 24.81 2.75
CA SER A 301 -19.83 25.14 4.15
C SER A 301 -21.32 25.06 4.51
N THR A 302 -22.14 24.33 3.74
CA THR A 302 -23.56 24.17 4.10
C THR A 302 -23.72 23.43 5.43
N PHE A 303 -22.89 22.42 5.66
CA PHE A 303 -22.65 21.84 6.98
C PHE A 303 -21.20 22.06 7.36
N VAL A 304 -20.95 22.68 8.52
CA VAL A 304 -19.60 22.83 9.09
C VAL A 304 -19.50 21.94 10.32
N ILE A 305 -18.58 20.99 10.29
CA ILE A 305 -18.35 20.02 11.36
C ILE A 305 -16.97 20.27 11.94
N TYR A 306 -16.92 20.79 13.17
CA TYR A 306 -15.68 21.03 13.87
C TYR A 306 -15.29 19.81 14.73
N LEU A 307 -14.07 19.31 14.53
CA LEU A 307 -13.47 18.25 15.32
C LEU A 307 -12.45 18.85 16.30
N PRO A 308 -12.74 18.83 17.61
CA PRO A 308 -11.83 19.41 18.60
C PRO A 308 -10.53 18.59 18.69
N PRO A 309 -9.39 19.28 18.92
CA PRO A 309 -8.14 18.61 19.21
C PRO A 309 -8.24 17.81 20.52
N LEU A 310 -7.42 16.78 20.63
CA LEU A 310 -7.53 15.80 21.70
C LEU A 310 -7.23 16.38 23.08
N ARG A 311 -6.34 17.38 23.15
CA ARG A 311 -6.04 18.15 24.36
C ARG A 311 -7.26 18.87 24.96
N ASP A 312 -8.28 19.18 24.17
CA ASP A 312 -9.52 19.83 24.62
C ASP A 312 -10.60 18.81 25.04
N ARG A 313 -10.32 17.51 24.87
CA ARG A 313 -11.21 16.37 25.19
C ARG A 313 -10.41 15.20 25.78
N LYS A 314 -9.59 15.50 26.79
CA LYS A 314 -8.74 14.50 27.47
C LYS A 314 -9.56 13.36 28.11
N ASP A 315 -10.82 13.61 28.43
CA ASP A 315 -11.75 12.60 28.97
C ASP A 315 -12.05 11.46 27.98
N ASP A 316 -11.87 11.68 26.68
CA ASP A 316 -12.08 10.65 25.65
C ASP A 316 -10.87 9.72 25.48
N ILE A 317 -9.69 10.08 26.02
CA ILE A 317 -8.43 9.33 25.85
C ILE A 317 -8.56 7.88 26.36
N PRO A 318 -9.10 7.60 27.57
CA PRO A 318 -9.27 6.22 28.03
C PRO A 318 -10.15 5.38 27.10
N SER A 319 -11.24 5.95 26.58
CA SER A 319 -12.15 5.27 25.64
C SER A 319 -11.45 4.96 24.32
N LEU A 320 -10.67 5.90 23.78
CA LEU A 320 -9.87 5.71 22.57
C LEU A 320 -8.80 4.63 22.74
N VAL A 321 -8.07 4.67 23.86
CA VAL A 321 -7.03 3.69 24.17
C VAL A 321 -7.62 2.28 24.30
N ASN A 322 -8.75 2.14 25.00
CA ASN A 322 -9.45 0.86 25.13
C ASN A 322 -9.97 0.34 23.78
N TYR A 323 -10.49 1.23 22.94
CA TYR A 323 -10.95 0.87 21.61
C TYR A 323 -9.80 0.34 20.76
N PHE A 324 -8.68 1.08 20.64
CA PHE A 324 -7.54 0.64 19.84
C PHE A 324 -6.90 -0.63 20.39
N SER A 325 -6.87 -0.80 21.71
CA SER A 325 -6.40 -2.04 22.34
C SER A 325 -7.22 -3.27 21.93
N ARG A 326 -8.56 -3.12 21.84
CA ARG A 326 -9.46 -4.17 21.38
C ARG A 326 -9.33 -4.44 19.88
N GLU A 327 -9.29 -3.38 19.06
CA GLU A 327 -9.10 -3.45 17.61
C GLU A 327 -7.84 -4.27 17.28
N LEU A 328 -6.71 -3.93 17.91
CA LEU A 328 -5.44 -4.62 17.69
C LEU A 328 -5.43 -6.07 18.18
N THR A 329 -6.18 -6.37 19.25
CA THR A 329 -6.31 -7.74 19.74
C THR A 329 -7.04 -8.63 18.71
N GLN A 330 -8.06 -8.07 18.04
CA GLN A 330 -8.80 -8.78 16.98
C GLN A 330 -7.95 -8.97 15.72
N ASP A 331 -7.23 -7.92 15.29
CA ASP A 331 -6.45 -7.94 14.04
C ASP A 331 -5.17 -8.81 14.13
N TYR A 332 -4.49 -8.81 15.28
CA TYR A 332 -3.15 -9.43 15.40
C TYR A 332 -3.12 -10.66 16.33
N GLY A 333 -4.22 -11.01 17.00
CA GLY A 333 -4.28 -12.10 17.98
C GLY A 333 -3.40 -11.88 19.23
N ARG A 334 -2.77 -10.69 19.33
CA ARG A 334 -1.99 -10.18 20.46
C ARG A 334 -2.37 -8.72 20.63
N GLY A 335 -2.62 -8.29 21.86
CA GLY A 335 -2.97 -6.91 22.12
C GLY A 335 -2.80 -6.55 23.58
N VAL A 336 -3.03 -5.27 23.87
CA VAL A 336 -2.96 -4.70 25.21
C VAL A 336 -4.12 -5.27 26.03
N LYS A 337 -3.79 -6.09 27.02
CA LYS A 337 -4.76 -6.72 27.93
C LYS A 337 -5.12 -5.80 29.09
N GLU A 338 -4.15 -5.06 29.59
CA GLU A 338 -4.29 -4.22 30.77
C GLU A 338 -3.32 -3.03 30.68
N ILE A 339 -3.77 -1.86 31.13
CA ILE A 339 -2.96 -0.65 31.21
C ILE A 339 -3.00 -0.19 32.66
N ASP A 340 -1.84 -0.06 33.28
CA ASP A 340 -1.73 0.40 34.66
C ASP A 340 -2.26 1.84 34.81
N ASP A 341 -2.83 2.16 35.97
CA ASP A 341 -3.38 3.49 36.25
C ASP A 341 -2.34 4.62 36.06
N ASN A 342 -1.08 4.36 36.44
CA ASN A 342 0.03 5.30 36.23
C ASN A 342 0.35 5.50 34.75
N ALA A 343 0.22 4.44 33.94
CA ALA A 343 0.41 4.51 32.50
C ALA A 343 -0.74 5.31 31.85
N MET A 344 -1.99 5.02 32.24
CA MET A 344 -3.16 5.77 31.78
C MET A 344 -3.08 7.25 32.15
N ALA A 345 -2.66 7.58 33.37
CA ALA A 345 -2.48 8.97 33.81
C ALA A 345 -1.45 9.72 32.96
N ALA A 346 -0.33 9.07 32.60
CA ALA A 346 0.66 9.65 31.70
C ALA A 346 0.08 9.91 30.29
N LEU A 347 -0.70 8.96 29.75
CA LEU A 347 -1.36 9.12 28.45
C LEU A 347 -2.40 10.25 28.47
N VAL A 348 -3.16 10.41 29.55
CA VAL A 348 -4.16 11.48 29.69
C VAL A 348 -3.51 12.86 29.84
N THR A 349 -2.35 12.92 30.52
CA THR A 349 -1.67 14.20 30.79
C THR A 349 -1.08 14.81 29.52
N PHE A 350 -0.56 13.98 28.60
CA PHE A 350 0.07 14.41 27.37
C PHE A 350 -0.91 15.15 26.42
N ASP A 351 -0.39 16.10 25.65
CA ASP A 351 -1.23 16.99 24.82
C ASP A 351 -1.53 16.46 23.41
N TRP A 352 -0.84 15.39 22.98
CA TRP A 352 -1.08 14.70 21.71
C TRP A 352 -1.14 15.64 20.48
N PRO A 353 -0.01 16.24 20.05
CA PRO A 353 0.02 17.10 18.86
C PRO A 353 -0.44 16.41 17.57
N GLY A 354 -0.28 15.09 17.45
CA GLY A 354 -0.81 14.28 16.35
C GLY A 354 -2.20 13.69 16.62
N ASN A 355 -2.87 14.11 17.70
CA ASN A 355 -4.23 13.75 18.10
C ASN A 355 -4.46 12.22 18.13
N VAL A 356 -5.62 11.76 17.64
CA VAL A 356 -6.04 10.35 17.69
C VAL A 356 -5.09 9.45 16.90
N LYS A 357 -4.52 9.95 15.80
CA LYS A 357 -3.55 9.20 14.98
C LYS A 357 -2.26 8.89 15.74
N GLU A 358 -1.79 9.83 16.56
CA GLU A 358 -0.61 9.61 17.41
C GLU A 358 -0.89 8.62 18.54
N ILE A 359 -2.07 8.70 19.17
CA ILE A 359 -2.49 7.69 20.16
C ILE A 359 -2.49 6.29 19.55
N LYS A 360 -3.14 6.11 18.39
CA LYS A 360 -3.20 4.83 17.71
C LYS A 360 -1.80 4.25 17.47
N ASN A 361 -0.89 5.04 16.91
CA ASN A 361 0.50 4.63 16.65
C ASN A 361 1.25 4.22 17.94
N ILE A 362 1.03 4.94 19.05
CA ILE A 362 1.67 4.61 20.33
C ILE A 362 1.11 3.31 20.90
N ILE A 363 -0.21 3.12 20.88
CA ILE A 363 -0.85 1.89 21.35
C ILE A 363 -0.44 0.68 20.49
N GLU A 364 -0.36 0.83 19.16
CA GLU A 364 0.18 -0.18 18.24
C GLU A 364 1.61 -0.56 18.60
N ARG A 365 2.47 0.43 18.80
CA ARG A 365 3.87 0.19 19.19
C ARG A 365 3.96 -0.54 20.53
N LEU A 366 3.15 -0.17 21.51
CA LEU A 366 3.13 -0.82 22.83
C LEU A 366 2.61 -2.25 22.76
N ALA A 367 1.59 -2.52 21.94
CA ALA A 367 1.08 -3.87 21.69
C ALA A 367 2.14 -4.80 21.09
N ILE A 368 3.03 -4.28 20.23
CA ILE A 368 4.15 -5.04 19.65
C ILE A 368 5.30 -5.21 20.64
N SER A 369 5.61 -4.15 21.40
CA SER A 369 6.83 -4.09 22.23
C SER A 369 6.70 -4.79 23.58
N VAL A 370 5.47 -5.01 24.07
CA VAL A 370 5.20 -5.56 25.41
C VAL A 370 4.57 -6.96 25.31
N PRO A 371 5.36 -8.06 25.40
CA PRO A 371 4.87 -9.42 25.16
C PRO A 371 3.84 -9.92 26.20
N THR A 372 3.85 -9.33 27.40
CA THR A 372 2.95 -9.68 28.51
C THR A 372 1.54 -9.14 28.32
N GLY A 373 1.36 -8.11 27.48
CA GLY A 373 0.10 -7.39 27.28
C GLY A 373 -0.30 -6.49 28.45
N ARG A 374 0.54 -6.35 29.49
CA ARG A 374 0.33 -5.39 30.59
C ARG A 374 1.25 -4.20 30.40
N ILE A 375 0.69 -3.02 30.16
CA ILE A 375 1.45 -1.78 29.95
C ILE A 375 1.62 -1.06 31.28
N SER A 376 2.87 -0.94 31.71
CA SER A 376 3.26 -0.14 32.86
C SER A 376 3.69 1.28 32.44
N ALA A 377 3.87 2.18 33.41
CA ALA A 377 4.38 3.52 33.13
C ALA A 377 5.79 3.51 32.52
N ASP A 378 6.57 2.44 32.77
CA ASP A 378 7.91 2.27 32.23
C ASP A 378 7.96 1.85 30.76
N ASP A 379 6.85 1.37 30.22
CA ASP A 379 6.74 1.00 28.81
C ASP A 379 6.40 2.22 27.93
N ILE A 380 5.79 3.27 28.51
CA ILE A 380 5.46 4.50 27.81
C ILE A 380 6.75 5.25 27.42
N PRO A 381 6.90 5.75 26.18
CA PRO A 381 8.06 6.56 25.79
C PRO A 381 8.31 7.75 26.73
N VAL A 382 9.59 8.00 27.05
CA VAL A 382 10.01 9.09 27.97
C VAL A 382 9.48 10.46 27.52
N SER A 383 9.34 10.67 26.20
CA SER A 383 8.76 11.88 25.62
C SER A 383 7.30 12.15 26.01
N ILE A 384 6.53 11.12 26.36
CA ILE A 384 5.11 11.19 26.71
C ILE A 384 4.93 11.28 28.23
N ARG A 385 5.87 10.74 29.03
CA ARG A 385 5.82 10.77 30.51
C ARG A 385 5.96 12.17 31.15
N GLY A 386 6.07 13.24 30.36
CA GLY A 386 6.22 14.60 30.88
C GLY A 386 7.55 14.86 31.60
N ILE A 387 8.52 13.94 31.51
CA ILE A 387 9.89 14.17 31.95
C ILE A 387 10.55 14.98 30.84
N THR A 388 10.45 16.30 30.94
CA THR A 388 11.37 17.18 30.23
C THR A 388 12.79 16.66 30.53
N PRO A 389 13.61 16.37 29.51
CA PRO A 389 15.02 16.17 29.76
C PRO A 389 15.50 17.51 30.29
N LYS A 390 15.73 17.60 31.60
CA LYS A 390 16.65 18.59 32.14
C LYS A 390 17.89 18.47 31.27
N THR A 391 18.18 19.55 30.57
CA THR A 391 19.43 19.83 29.90
C THR A 391 20.56 19.14 30.65
N SER A 392 21.20 18.17 30.00
CA SER A 392 22.45 17.51 30.41
C SER A 392 22.56 17.11 31.90
N GLN A 393 22.34 15.83 32.21
CA GLN A 393 23.04 15.21 33.33
C GLN A 393 23.85 14.04 32.82
N TYR A 394 25.13 14.31 32.56
CA TYR A 394 26.16 13.28 32.61
C TYR A 394 25.97 12.51 33.93
N GLN A 395 25.75 11.20 33.84
CA GLN A 395 25.80 10.33 35.01
C GLN A 395 27.23 10.35 35.56
N TYR A 396 27.50 11.19 36.55
CA TYR A 396 28.75 11.20 37.30
C TYR A 396 28.70 10.16 38.42
N ASN A 397 28.64 8.88 38.06
CA ASN A 397 28.92 7.81 39.01
C ASN A 397 30.41 7.47 38.94
N GLY A 398 31.18 7.91 39.94
CA GLY A 398 32.52 7.39 40.24
C GLY A 398 33.73 8.11 39.62
N TYR A 399 33.57 9.26 38.96
CA TYR A 399 34.71 10.04 38.45
C TYR A 399 35.21 11.06 39.47
N SER A 400 36.53 11.14 39.69
CA SER A 400 37.10 12.31 40.37
C SER A 400 36.99 13.55 39.46
N LEU A 401 36.98 14.76 40.03
CA LEU A 401 36.92 16.02 39.27
C LEU A 401 38.05 16.13 38.23
N LYS A 402 39.18 15.47 38.50
CA LYS A 402 40.33 15.36 37.60
C LYS A 402 40.02 14.50 36.37
N ASP A 403 39.33 13.37 36.56
CA ASP A 403 39.00 12.42 35.48
C ASP A 403 37.91 12.98 34.56
N ALA A 404 36.91 13.64 35.15
CA ALA A 404 35.84 14.31 34.42
C ALA A 404 36.40 15.40 33.48
N ARG A 405 37.34 16.20 33.99
CA ARG A 405 37.99 17.26 33.22
C ARG A 405 38.85 16.70 32.09
N GLN A 406 39.62 15.65 32.35
CA GLN A 406 40.44 15.00 31.33
C GLN A 406 39.61 14.37 30.21
N LYS A 407 38.47 13.76 30.54
CA LYS A 407 37.57 13.15 29.55
C LYS A 407 36.92 14.21 28.66
N TRP A 408 36.41 15.28 29.26
CA TRP A 408 35.85 16.41 28.53
C TRP A 408 36.90 17.10 27.65
N GLU A 409 38.09 17.38 28.19
CA GLU A 409 39.20 17.97 27.43
C GLU A 409 39.60 17.08 26.24
N LYS A 410 39.60 15.75 26.40
CA LYS A 410 39.89 14.80 25.32
C LYS A 410 38.82 14.81 24.23
N GLU A 411 37.54 14.77 24.60
CA GLU A 411 36.41 14.80 23.65
C GLU A 411 36.37 16.12 22.87
N TYR A 412 36.55 17.24 23.56
CA TYR A 412 36.63 18.56 22.95
C TYR A 412 37.81 18.69 21.98
N LEU A 413 38.99 18.18 22.36
CA LEU A 413 40.18 18.20 21.50
C LEU A 413 40.01 17.34 20.25
N ILE A 414 39.34 16.17 20.36
CA ILE A 414 39.01 15.32 19.22
C ILE A 414 38.06 16.04 18.26
N HIS A 415 37.02 16.69 18.78
CA HIS A 415 36.05 17.45 17.97
C HIS A 415 36.72 18.58 17.18
N CYS A 416 37.55 19.41 17.84
CA CYS A 416 38.27 20.49 17.16
C CYS A 416 39.29 19.95 16.13
N LEU A 417 39.99 18.86 16.41
CA LEU A 417 40.93 18.22 15.47
C LEU A 417 40.22 17.59 14.27
N THR A 418 39.02 17.05 14.43
CA THR A 418 38.23 16.48 13.32
C THR A 418 37.63 17.57 12.44
N MET A 419 37.03 18.61 13.03
CA MET A 419 36.47 19.75 12.27
C MET A 419 37.52 20.48 11.41
N THR A 420 38.77 20.51 11.88
CA THR A 420 39.89 21.18 11.19
C THR A 420 40.72 20.23 10.31
N GLY A 421 40.31 18.96 10.14
CA GLY A 421 41.02 17.99 9.31
C GLY A 421 42.43 17.64 9.82
N TRP A 422 42.66 17.73 11.13
CA TRP A 422 43.94 17.54 11.81
C TRP A 422 45.04 18.55 11.42
N ASP A 423 44.67 19.77 11.00
CA ASP A 423 45.60 20.88 10.78
C ASP A 423 45.92 21.59 12.10
N LEU A 424 47.05 21.23 12.71
CA LEU A 424 47.50 21.74 14.01
C LEU A 424 47.55 23.28 14.09
N LYS A 425 47.84 23.99 12.99
CA LYS A 425 47.90 25.46 13.00
C LYS A 425 46.51 26.08 13.05
N LYS A 426 45.54 25.50 12.33
CA LYS A 426 44.14 25.95 12.35
C LYS A 426 43.48 25.60 13.68
N THR A 427 43.65 24.37 14.15
CA THR A 427 43.10 23.93 15.44
C THR A 427 43.63 24.77 16.60
N ALA A 428 44.94 25.08 16.62
CA ALA A 428 45.53 25.92 17.67
C ALA A 428 44.97 27.36 17.65
N LYS A 429 44.76 27.93 16.46
CA LYS A 429 44.18 29.28 16.30
C LYS A 429 42.72 29.32 16.80
N GLU A 430 41.93 28.30 16.48
CA GLU A 430 40.52 28.21 16.85
C GLU A 430 40.33 27.94 18.35
N MET A 431 41.22 27.14 18.94
CA MET A 431 41.24 26.87 20.40
C MET A 431 41.92 27.99 21.21
N GLY A 432 42.49 29.02 20.58
CA GLY A 432 43.17 30.12 21.26
C GLY A 432 44.47 29.73 21.99
N ILE A 433 45.10 28.63 21.60
CA ILE A 433 46.34 28.11 22.22
C ILE A 433 47.50 28.07 21.23
N THR A 434 48.73 27.93 21.73
CA THR A 434 49.90 27.76 20.85
C THR A 434 49.99 26.33 20.30
N CYS A 435 50.54 26.15 19.10
CA CYS A 435 50.75 24.82 18.52
C CYS A 435 51.57 23.90 19.44
N LYS A 436 52.55 24.44 20.19
CA LYS A 436 53.33 23.67 21.16
C LYS A 436 52.48 23.15 22.32
N THR A 437 51.51 23.93 22.79
CA THR A 437 50.56 23.51 23.84
C THR A 437 49.62 22.44 23.30
N LEU A 438 49.11 22.61 22.08
CA LEU A 438 48.25 21.63 21.41
C LEU A 438 48.98 20.29 21.21
N GLU A 439 50.22 20.29 20.73
CA GLU A 439 51.04 19.08 20.59
C GLU A 439 51.29 18.36 21.92
N LYS A 440 51.48 19.12 23.00
CA LYS A 440 51.62 18.56 24.35
C LYS A 440 50.33 17.88 24.81
N HIS A 441 49.17 18.48 24.55
CA HIS A 441 47.86 17.89 24.87
C HIS A 441 47.59 16.63 24.06
N ILE A 442 47.84 16.66 22.73
CA ILE A 442 47.73 15.50 21.83
C ILE A 442 48.58 14.33 22.34
N LYS A 443 49.84 14.59 22.72
CA LYS A 443 50.74 13.57 23.29
C LYS A 443 50.24 13.06 24.65
N SER A 444 49.77 13.93 25.53
CA SER A 444 49.30 13.55 26.87
C SER A 444 48.06 12.66 26.84
N PHE A 445 47.16 12.88 25.87
CA PHE A 445 45.95 12.08 25.68
C PHE A 445 46.14 10.88 24.73
N GLY A 446 47.36 10.68 24.20
CA GLY A 446 47.68 9.58 23.29
C GLY A 446 46.94 9.63 21.95
N LEU A 447 46.55 10.83 21.50
CA LEU A 447 45.79 11.01 20.27
C LEU A 447 46.72 10.88 19.06
N LYS A 448 46.43 9.91 18.19
CA LYS A 448 47.17 9.70 16.94
C LYS A 448 46.28 10.12 15.78
N LYS A 449 46.87 10.84 14.81
CA LYS A 449 46.22 11.05 13.52
C LYS A 449 45.86 9.67 12.96
N PRO A 450 44.60 9.41 12.57
CA PRO A 450 44.25 8.14 11.96
C PRO A 450 45.22 7.89 10.81
N LYS A 451 45.92 6.74 10.86
CA LYS A 451 46.84 6.34 9.79
C LYS A 451 46.01 6.28 8.51
N LYS A 452 46.45 7.00 7.48
CA LYS A 452 45.97 6.84 6.11
C LYS A 452 46.43 5.45 5.65
N GLU A 453 45.66 4.42 5.99
CA GLU A 453 45.68 3.17 5.23
C GLU A 453 45.08 3.46 3.86
N THR A 454 45.69 2.83 2.87
CA THR A 454 45.52 2.98 1.43
C THR A 454 44.07 3.23 0.98
N SER A 455 43.85 4.44 0.46
CA SER A 455 42.73 4.91 -0.38
C SER A 455 41.50 3.99 -0.49
N THR A 456 40.59 4.08 0.47
CA THR A 456 39.17 3.85 0.20
C THR A 456 38.62 5.11 -0.48
N ALA A 457 38.17 4.98 -1.72
CA ALA A 457 37.51 6.06 -2.43
C ALA A 457 36.11 6.23 -1.83
N ALA A 458 36.00 7.06 -0.79
CA ALA A 458 34.73 7.42 -0.19
C ALA A 458 33.90 8.20 -1.25
N ARG A 459 32.71 7.71 -1.58
CA ARG A 459 31.78 8.37 -2.50
C ARG A 459 30.74 9.13 -1.68
N ILE A 460 30.26 10.27 -2.19
CA ILE A 460 29.17 11.01 -1.55
C ILE A 460 27.89 10.17 -1.63
N GLN A 461 27.15 10.06 -0.52
CA GLN A 461 25.87 9.37 -0.51
C GLN A 461 24.81 10.14 -1.29
N ARG A 462 23.90 9.42 -1.94
CA ARG A 462 22.82 10.02 -2.70
C ARG A 462 21.45 9.45 -2.34
N THR A 463 20.45 10.29 -2.49
CA THR A 463 19.02 9.94 -2.41
C THR A 463 18.26 10.67 -3.53
N LEU A 464 16.94 10.53 -3.58
CA LEU A 464 16.10 11.31 -4.49
C LEU A 464 15.84 12.72 -3.95
N LYS A 465 15.61 13.71 -4.83
CA LYS A 465 15.16 15.05 -4.40
C LYS A 465 13.71 15.04 -3.97
N THR A 466 12.89 14.25 -4.66
CA THR A 466 11.44 14.17 -4.46
C THR A 466 10.99 12.72 -4.45
N SER A 467 9.81 12.48 -3.88
CA SER A 467 9.20 11.15 -3.95
C SER A 467 8.61 10.93 -5.33
N VAL A 468 8.76 9.73 -5.87
CA VAL A 468 8.25 9.35 -7.19
C VAL A 468 7.45 8.06 -7.11
N VAL A 469 6.47 7.91 -8.00
CA VAL A 469 5.53 6.81 -8.00
C VAL A 469 5.50 6.17 -9.37
N LEU A 470 5.65 4.85 -9.41
CA LEU A 470 5.44 4.03 -10.59
C LEU A 470 4.27 3.09 -10.34
N CYS A 471 3.25 3.16 -11.19
CA CYS A 471 2.13 2.22 -11.18
C CYS A 471 2.26 1.27 -12.37
N GLY A 472 2.25 -0.03 -12.12
CA GLY A 472 2.40 -1.05 -13.15
C GLY A 472 1.68 -2.34 -12.80
N GLN A 473 2.11 -3.45 -13.40
CA GLN A 473 1.64 -4.80 -13.08
C GLN A 473 2.82 -5.66 -12.66
N GLY A 474 2.62 -6.58 -11.70
CA GLY A 474 3.65 -7.52 -11.28
C GLY A 474 3.94 -8.55 -12.37
N LEU A 475 5.22 -8.93 -12.52
CA LEU A 475 5.68 -9.83 -13.59
C LEU A 475 5.08 -11.25 -13.47
N HIS A 476 5.13 -11.82 -12.27
CA HIS A 476 4.65 -13.16 -11.97
C HIS A 476 3.19 -13.17 -11.52
N SER A 477 2.74 -12.13 -10.81
CA SER A 477 1.36 -12.05 -10.30
C SER A 477 0.34 -11.55 -11.32
N GLY A 478 0.74 -10.69 -12.28
CA GLY A 478 -0.18 -10.02 -13.21
C GLY A 478 -1.12 -8.97 -12.57
N LEU A 479 -1.07 -8.83 -11.24
CA LEU A 479 -1.87 -7.88 -10.46
C LEU A 479 -1.34 -6.46 -10.64
N LYS A 480 -2.22 -5.46 -10.54
CA LYS A 480 -1.79 -4.05 -10.47
C LYS A 480 -0.95 -3.86 -9.21
N THR A 481 0.30 -3.47 -9.38
CA THR A 481 1.24 -3.16 -8.30
C THR A 481 1.72 -1.72 -8.44
N GLY A 482 2.08 -1.12 -7.32
CA GLY A 482 2.57 0.25 -7.26
C GLY A 482 3.85 0.29 -6.45
N LEU A 483 4.82 1.05 -6.93
CA LEU A 483 6.11 1.28 -6.29
C LEU A 483 6.24 2.78 -6.02
N ILE A 484 6.49 3.14 -4.76
CA ILE A 484 6.72 4.51 -4.33
C ILE A 484 8.16 4.60 -3.82
N LEU A 485 8.98 5.42 -4.45
CA LEU A 485 10.33 5.73 -4.00
C LEU A 485 10.28 7.01 -3.17
N VAL A 486 10.65 6.90 -1.90
CA VAL A 486 10.66 8.00 -0.93
C VAL A 486 12.11 8.26 -0.52
N PRO A 487 12.62 9.49 -0.66
CA PRO A 487 13.98 9.81 -0.23
C PRO A 487 14.16 9.60 1.27
N GLN A 488 15.38 9.28 1.68
CA GLN A 488 15.71 8.99 3.07
C GLN A 488 16.92 9.78 3.54
N ASN A 489 17.04 9.92 4.85
CA ASN A 489 18.19 10.54 5.48
C ASN A 489 19.48 9.73 5.20
N PRO A 490 20.65 10.36 5.35
CA PRO A 490 21.93 9.67 5.20
C PRO A 490 22.00 8.42 6.10
N ASN A 491 22.70 7.38 5.62
CA ASN A 491 22.88 6.09 6.30
C ASN A 491 21.61 5.25 6.52
N ALA A 492 20.47 5.62 5.93
CA ALA A 492 19.24 4.81 6.00
C ALA A 492 19.34 3.50 5.19
N GLY A 493 20.15 3.48 4.13
CA GLY A 493 20.22 2.36 3.19
C GLY A 493 18.98 2.25 2.29
N ILE A 494 18.91 1.16 1.52
CA ILE A 494 17.74 0.82 0.71
C ILE A 494 16.80 -0.04 1.55
N VAL A 495 15.59 0.45 1.79
CA VAL A 495 14.59 -0.21 2.63
C VAL A 495 13.33 -0.41 1.81
N PHE A 496 12.85 -1.65 1.71
CA PHE A 496 11.53 -1.96 1.17
C PHE A 496 10.50 -1.95 2.29
N ALA A 497 9.30 -1.43 2.03
CA ALA A 497 8.19 -1.45 2.97
C ALA A 497 6.95 -2.01 2.28
N ASN A 498 6.34 -3.04 2.86
CA ASN A 498 5.11 -3.60 2.34
C ASN A 498 3.95 -2.64 2.67
N VAL A 499 3.21 -2.18 1.66
CA VAL A 499 2.11 -1.20 1.80
C VAL A 499 0.92 -1.81 2.54
N SER A 500 0.71 -3.12 2.40
CA SER A 500 -0.41 -3.85 2.99
C SER A 500 -0.15 -4.21 4.46
N THR A 501 1.07 -4.64 4.80
CA THR A 501 1.42 -5.11 6.15
C THR A 501 2.13 -4.05 7.00
N GLY A 502 2.73 -3.03 6.38
CA GLY A 502 3.55 -2.02 7.05
C GLY A 502 4.94 -2.51 7.47
N GLU A 503 5.28 -3.79 7.26
CA GLU A 503 6.58 -4.35 7.58
C GLU A 503 7.67 -3.77 6.67
N THR A 504 8.83 -3.46 7.24
CA THR A 504 10.00 -2.96 6.52
C THR A 504 11.11 -3.99 6.46
N MET A 505 11.82 -4.06 5.34
CA MET A 505 12.95 -4.95 5.12
C MET A 505 14.09 -4.19 4.43
N THR A 506 15.28 -4.26 5.00
CA THR A 506 16.47 -3.66 4.38
C THR A 506 16.96 -4.56 3.24
N ALA A 507 17.35 -3.98 2.11
CA ALA A 507 17.87 -4.69 0.95
C ALA A 507 19.34 -5.10 1.15
N VAL A 508 19.55 -6.03 2.08
CA VAL A 508 20.85 -6.61 2.43
C VAL A 508 20.82 -8.12 2.28
N LEU A 509 22.00 -8.73 2.07
CA LEU A 509 22.17 -10.17 1.88
C LEU A 509 21.49 -11.06 2.93
N ASP A 510 21.36 -10.61 4.19
CA ASP A 510 20.73 -11.39 5.26
C ASP A 510 19.24 -11.63 5.05
N ASN A 511 18.58 -10.76 4.27
CA ASN A 511 17.15 -10.82 4.02
C ASN A 511 16.82 -11.45 2.66
N VAL A 512 17.82 -11.97 1.94
CA VAL A 512 17.65 -12.51 0.59
C VAL A 512 17.15 -13.96 0.64
N GLU A 513 16.01 -14.21 0.00
CA GLU A 513 15.54 -15.54 -0.37
C GLU A 513 15.67 -15.65 -1.89
N SER A 514 16.75 -16.29 -2.36
CA SER A 514 17.01 -16.43 -3.80
C SER A 514 16.41 -17.74 -4.32
N THR A 515 15.81 -17.67 -5.50
CA THR A 515 15.44 -18.83 -6.31
C THR A 515 16.24 -18.79 -7.61
N ASP A 516 16.32 -19.91 -8.34
CA ASP A 516 17.01 -19.94 -9.65
C ASP A 516 16.38 -19.00 -10.70
N TYR A 517 15.20 -18.44 -10.42
CA TYR A 517 14.41 -17.61 -11.35
C TYR A 517 14.41 -16.11 -11.04
N ALA A 518 14.57 -15.71 -9.77
CA ALA A 518 14.59 -14.30 -9.36
C ALA A 518 15.18 -14.13 -7.94
N THR A 519 15.66 -12.91 -7.67
CA THR A 519 16.09 -12.51 -6.32
C THR A 519 14.91 -11.89 -5.58
N SER A 520 14.60 -12.41 -4.40
CA SER A 520 13.53 -11.91 -3.54
C SER A 520 14.04 -11.55 -2.15
N LEU A 521 13.33 -10.65 -1.48
CA LEU A 521 13.57 -10.32 -0.08
C LEU A 521 12.45 -10.87 0.77
N LYS A 522 12.80 -11.47 1.90
CA LYS A 522 11.86 -11.99 2.89
C LYS A 522 12.26 -11.58 4.29
N CYS A 523 11.30 -11.01 5.02
CA CYS A 523 11.44 -10.70 6.44
C CYS A 523 10.12 -11.02 7.12
N GLY A 524 10.11 -11.98 8.05
CA GLY A 524 8.88 -12.43 8.69
C GLY A 524 7.88 -13.03 7.69
N LYS A 525 6.69 -12.41 7.56
CA LYS A 525 5.63 -12.82 6.63
C LYS A 525 5.64 -12.02 5.32
N SER A 526 6.36 -10.90 5.25
CA SER A 526 6.44 -10.08 4.05
C SER A 526 7.48 -10.60 3.07
N HIS A 527 7.15 -10.52 1.79
CA HIS A 527 7.95 -11.01 0.69
C HIS A 527 7.89 -10.01 -0.48
N VAL A 528 9.04 -9.62 -1.02
CA VAL A 528 9.14 -8.78 -2.22
C VAL A 528 9.86 -9.55 -3.32
N LYS A 529 9.18 -9.74 -4.45
CA LYS A 529 9.71 -10.44 -5.65
C LYS A 529 10.35 -9.47 -6.64
N THR A 530 11.28 -9.99 -7.44
CA THR A 530 11.86 -9.36 -8.66
C THR A 530 12.53 -8.00 -8.43
N ILE A 531 13.44 -7.93 -7.44
CA ILE A 531 14.09 -6.66 -7.06
C ILE A 531 15.31 -6.29 -7.94
N GLU A 532 15.84 -7.22 -8.72
CA GLU A 532 17.10 -7.07 -9.44
C GLU A 532 17.12 -5.87 -10.41
N HIS A 533 16.01 -5.61 -11.11
CA HIS A 533 15.91 -4.49 -12.05
C HIS A 533 16.03 -3.13 -11.36
N ILE A 534 15.23 -2.90 -10.32
CA ILE A 534 15.28 -1.64 -9.57
C ILE A 534 16.63 -1.51 -8.84
N MET A 535 17.15 -2.59 -8.26
CA MET A 535 18.46 -2.57 -7.59
C MET A 535 19.60 -2.24 -8.56
N ALA A 536 19.54 -2.73 -9.81
CA ALA A 536 20.53 -2.39 -10.83
C ALA A 536 20.49 -0.90 -11.15
N VAL A 537 19.31 -0.31 -11.33
CA VAL A 537 19.16 1.13 -11.56
C VAL A 537 19.69 1.93 -10.35
N LEU A 538 19.31 1.57 -9.12
CA LEU A 538 19.79 2.27 -7.92
C LEU A 538 21.33 2.25 -7.80
N ASN A 539 21.95 1.11 -8.11
CA ASN A 539 23.40 0.97 -8.13
C ASN A 539 24.05 1.91 -9.17
N ILE A 540 23.51 1.93 -10.39
CA ILE A 540 24.02 2.71 -11.52
C ILE A 540 23.92 4.22 -11.28
N TYR A 541 22.82 4.68 -10.69
CA TYR A 541 22.61 6.09 -10.33
C TYR A 541 23.29 6.46 -9.00
N GLY A 542 23.80 5.46 -8.26
CA GLY A 542 24.50 5.63 -6.99
C GLY A 542 23.57 6.04 -5.84
N ILE A 543 22.29 5.68 -5.90
CA ILE A 543 21.30 6.01 -4.86
C ILE A 543 21.45 5.05 -3.69
N ASN A 544 21.86 5.55 -2.51
CA ASN A 544 22.18 4.74 -1.33
C ASN A 544 21.07 4.71 -0.29
N ASN A 545 20.30 5.79 -0.18
CA ASN A 545 19.31 5.96 0.88
C ASN A 545 17.93 6.13 0.26
N LEU A 546 17.07 5.14 0.39
CA LEU A 546 15.75 5.16 -0.24
C LEU A 546 14.78 4.21 0.45
N LEU A 547 13.55 4.66 0.65
CA LEU A 547 12.44 3.83 1.09
C LEU A 547 11.56 3.50 -0.12
N ILE A 548 11.43 2.21 -0.42
CA ILE A 548 10.67 1.66 -1.54
C ILE A 548 9.40 1.04 -0.97
N LYS A 549 8.28 1.75 -1.06
CA LYS A 549 6.98 1.20 -0.64
C LYS A 549 6.37 0.40 -1.80
N ILE A 550 6.02 -0.84 -1.54
CA ILE A 550 5.49 -1.77 -2.53
C ILE A 550 4.50 -2.75 -1.90
N THR A 551 3.63 -3.40 -2.66
CA THR A 551 2.83 -4.52 -2.14
C THR A 551 3.68 -5.78 -2.07
N ASP A 552 3.66 -6.61 -3.11
CA ASP A 552 4.31 -7.94 -3.07
C ASP A 552 5.34 -8.15 -4.21
N GLU A 553 5.29 -7.33 -5.25
CA GLU A 553 6.10 -7.51 -6.46
C GLU A 553 6.42 -6.18 -7.14
N VAL A 554 7.67 -6.04 -7.59
CA VAL A 554 8.18 -4.89 -8.35
C VAL A 554 7.48 -4.80 -9.71
N PRO A 555 6.83 -3.66 -10.07
CA PRO A 555 6.16 -3.51 -11.36
C PRO A 555 7.16 -3.62 -12.50
N ILE A 556 6.88 -4.47 -13.49
CA ILE A 556 7.68 -4.58 -14.71
C ILE A 556 6.77 -4.34 -15.90
N MET A 557 7.04 -3.27 -16.66
CA MET A 557 6.14 -2.81 -17.72
C MET A 557 6.39 -3.55 -19.04
N ASP A 558 7.63 -3.59 -19.52
CA ASP A 558 7.99 -4.20 -20.82
C ASP A 558 9.06 -5.30 -20.69
N GLY A 559 9.41 -5.67 -19.46
CA GLY A 559 10.47 -6.63 -19.15
C GLY A 559 11.85 -6.02 -18.94
N SER A 560 12.02 -4.72 -19.17
CA SER A 560 13.29 -3.99 -19.07
C SER A 560 13.34 -3.11 -17.80
N SER A 561 14.43 -2.36 -17.62
CA SER A 561 14.60 -1.41 -16.50
C SER A 561 14.51 0.06 -16.90
N LEU A 562 14.06 0.36 -18.13
CA LEU A 562 13.98 1.72 -18.66
C LEU A 562 13.04 2.62 -17.83
N ASP A 563 11.88 2.11 -17.44
CA ASP A 563 10.92 2.89 -16.62
C ASP A 563 11.52 3.27 -15.27
N PHE A 564 12.39 2.43 -14.69
CA PHE A 564 13.09 2.78 -13.45
C PHE A 564 14.15 3.86 -13.67
N CYS A 565 14.86 3.84 -14.80
CA CYS A 565 15.78 4.91 -15.16
C CYS A 565 15.03 6.26 -15.27
N GLU A 566 13.90 6.28 -15.99
CA GLU A 566 13.06 7.47 -16.12
C GLU A 566 12.52 7.93 -14.76
N LEU A 567 12.05 7.00 -13.94
CA LEU A 567 11.54 7.27 -12.60
C LEU A 567 12.58 7.94 -11.67
N ILE A 568 13.84 7.46 -11.70
CA ILE A 568 14.92 8.05 -10.90
C ILE A 568 15.31 9.44 -11.43
N GLU A 569 15.26 9.64 -12.75
CA GLU A 569 15.53 10.93 -13.37
C GLU A 569 14.46 11.97 -13.03
N ASP A 570 13.19 11.58 -13.10
CA ASP A 570 12.04 12.41 -12.73
C ASP A 570 12.11 12.83 -11.26
N GLY A 571 12.55 11.93 -10.38
CA GLY A 571 12.71 12.22 -8.95
C GLY A 571 13.86 13.15 -8.63
N GLY A 572 14.84 13.26 -9.55
CA GLY A 572 16.08 13.99 -9.40
C GLY A 572 17.01 13.41 -8.32
N ILE A 573 18.32 13.58 -8.48
CA ILE A 573 19.31 13.06 -7.51
C ILE A 573 19.74 14.16 -6.55
N LEU A 574 19.66 13.88 -5.24
CA LEU A 574 20.18 14.72 -4.17
C LEU A 574 21.45 14.09 -3.59
N GLU A 575 22.55 14.85 -3.62
CA GLU A 575 23.77 14.50 -2.88
C GLU A 575 23.60 14.87 -1.40
N GLN A 576 24.11 14.02 -0.51
CA GLN A 576 23.97 14.13 0.93
C GLN A 576 25.32 14.35 1.61
N ASP A 577 25.32 14.87 2.85
CA ASP A 577 26.56 15.28 3.53
C ASP A 577 27.42 14.12 4.07
N GLU A 578 26.97 12.87 3.90
CA GLU A 578 27.68 11.67 4.35
C GLU A 578 28.34 10.93 3.19
N PHE A 579 29.32 10.10 3.52
CA PHE A 579 30.07 9.31 2.54
C PHE A 579 29.79 7.82 2.70
N ILE A 580 29.94 7.08 1.61
CA ILE A 580 29.89 5.62 1.57
C ILE A 580 31.21 5.07 1.05
N GLU A 581 31.75 4.08 1.75
CA GLU A 581 33.00 3.45 1.38
C GLU A 581 32.81 2.42 0.26
N GLU A 582 33.64 2.53 -0.78
CA GLU A 582 33.72 1.55 -1.85
C GLU A 582 34.44 0.26 -1.39
N ILE A 583 33.87 -0.90 -1.73
CA ILE A 583 34.53 -2.22 -1.59
C ILE A 583 35.52 -2.36 -2.75
N VAL A 584 36.80 -2.50 -2.42
CA VAL A 584 37.89 -2.64 -3.39
C VAL A 584 38.36 -4.07 -3.39
N ILE A 585 38.16 -4.77 -4.51
CA ILE A 585 38.64 -6.13 -4.66
C ILE A 585 40.15 -6.12 -4.88
N ASP A 586 40.88 -6.74 -3.97
CA ASP A 586 42.35 -6.83 -3.95
C ASP A 586 42.90 -8.23 -4.26
N LYS A 587 42.02 -9.24 -4.29
CA LYS A 587 42.35 -10.63 -4.65
C LYS A 587 41.24 -11.27 -5.46
N VAL A 588 41.59 -12.31 -6.21
CA VAL A 588 40.61 -13.08 -6.99
C VAL A 588 39.78 -13.95 -6.05
N ILE A 589 38.45 -13.88 -6.18
CA ILE A 589 37.50 -14.70 -5.45
C ILE A 589 36.66 -15.46 -6.47
N VAL A 590 36.60 -16.79 -6.34
CA VAL A 590 35.93 -17.67 -7.32
C VAL A 590 34.85 -18.50 -6.62
N HIS A 591 33.72 -18.69 -7.30
CA HIS A 591 32.69 -19.66 -6.99
C HIS A 591 32.43 -20.56 -8.20
N GLY A 592 32.37 -21.88 -8.00
CA GLY A 592 32.35 -22.88 -9.08
C GLY A 592 33.76 -23.28 -9.56
N LYS A 593 33.83 -24.12 -10.60
CA LYS A 593 35.09 -24.50 -11.25
C LYS A 593 35.20 -23.79 -12.61
N GLU A 594 36.34 -23.15 -12.86
CA GLU A 594 36.62 -22.49 -14.13
C GLU A 594 36.79 -23.52 -15.26
N SER A 595 35.67 -23.92 -15.86
CA SER A 595 35.60 -24.88 -16.96
C SER A 595 34.58 -24.40 -17.99
N PRO A 596 34.82 -24.59 -19.30
CA PRO A 596 33.85 -24.23 -20.35
C PRO A 596 32.52 -24.99 -20.27
N LYS A 597 32.43 -26.06 -19.47
CA LYS A 597 31.24 -26.88 -19.30
C LYS A 597 30.55 -26.71 -17.95
N GLU A 598 31.18 -26.00 -17.02
CA GLU A 598 30.65 -25.82 -15.66
C GLU A 598 30.24 -24.36 -15.43
N LYS A 599 29.30 -24.16 -14.50
CA LYS A 599 28.93 -22.83 -14.05
C LYS A 599 30.02 -22.29 -13.13
N TYR A 600 30.47 -21.07 -13.36
CA TYR A 600 31.35 -20.38 -12.44
C TYR A 600 31.15 -18.88 -12.51
N ILE A 601 31.41 -18.22 -11.39
CA ILE A 601 31.50 -16.76 -11.31
C ILE A 601 32.73 -16.40 -10.48
N LYS A 602 33.48 -15.41 -10.94
CA LYS A 602 34.64 -14.89 -10.22
C LYS A 602 34.63 -13.38 -10.23
N ILE A 603 35.28 -12.81 -9.23
CA ILE A 603 35.60 -11.39 -9.18
C ILE A 603 37.11 -11.22 -9.01
N GLU A 604 37.69 -10.30 -9.76
CA GLU A 604 39.12 -10.01 -9.78
C GLU A 604 39.39 -8.50 -9.63
N PRO A 605 40.58 -8.11 -9.14
CA PRO A 605 40.96 -6.71 -9.01
C PRO A 605 40.88 -5.97 -10.36
N CYS A 606 40.19 -4.83 -10.37
CA CYS A 606 40.08 -3.96 -11.55
C CYS A 606 39.82 -2.52 -11.09
N ASP A 607 40.33 -1.53 -11.82
CA ASP A 607 40.17 -0.11 -11.49
C ASP A 607 38.73 0.40 -11.61
N LYS A 608 37.90 -0.31 -12.38
CA LYS A 608 36.50 0.02 -12.60
C LYS A 608 35.62 -1.21 -12.37
N PHE A 609 34.39 -0.95 -11.97
CA PHE A 609 33.37 -1.99 -11.98
C PHE A 609 33.10 -2.44 -13.43
N SER A 610 33.25 -3.73 -13.68
CA SER A 610 32.96 -4.33 -14.98
C SER A 610 32.41 -5.73 -14.83
N VAL A 611 31.56 -6.14 -15.76
CA VAL A 611 30.91 -7.44 -15.77
C VAL A 611 31.09 -8.05 -17.15
N LYS A 612 31.73 -9.22 -17.19
CA LYS A 612 31.83 -10.08 -18.35
C LYS A 612 30.93 -11.29 -18.13
N TYR A 613 29.94 -11.47 -19.00
CA TYR A 613 29.03 -12.60 -18.96
C TYR A 613 29.13 -13.43 -20.24
N ILE A 614 29.24 -14.75 -20.07
CA ILE A 614 29.34 -15.72 -21.17
C ILE A 614 28.25 -16.78 -20.97
N MET A 615 27.50 -17.07 -22.02
CA MET A 615 26.57 -18.20 -22.07
C MET A 615 26.70 -18.95 -23.39
N ASP A 616 26.53 -20.26 -23.29
CA ASP A 616 26.50 -21.19 -24.42
C ASP A 616 25.39 -22.22 -24.14
N TYR A 617 24.18 -21.87 -24.54
CA TYR A 617 23.01 -22.74 -24.43
C TYR A 617 22.63 -23.28 -25.82
N PRO A 618 21.94 -24.42 -25.91
CA PRO A 618 21.33 -24.86 -27.15
C PRO A 618 20.43 -23.76 -27.77
N PRO A 619 20.12 -23.84 -29.09
CA PRO A 619 19.08 -23.01 -29.67
C PRO A 619 17.79 -23.04 -28.82
N PRO A 620 17.06 -21.92 -28.67
CA PRO A 620 17.22 -20.66 -29.41
C PRO A 620 18.15 -19.62 -28.79
N ILE A 621 18.72 -19.85 -27.60
CA ILE A 621 19.58 -18.88 -26.91
C ILE A 621 20.95 -18.78 -27.60
N GLY A 622 21.53 -19.94 -27.91
CA GLY A 622 22.85 -20.04 -28.54
C GLY A 622 23.99 -19.53 -27.67
N LYS A 623 25.12 -19.27 -28.32
CA LYS A 623 26.30 -18.66 -27.68
C LYS A 623 26.21 -17.15 -27.70
N GLN A 624 26.22 -16.54 -26.52
CA GLN A 624 26.22 -15.08 -26.34
C GLN A 624 27.28 -14.66 -25.32
N GLU A 625 27.87 -13.49 -25.55
CA GLU A 625 28.85 -12.87 -24.67
C GLU A 625 28.56 -11.37 -24.55
N MET A 626 28.79 -10.83 -23.36
CA MET A 626 28.72 -9.39 -23.08
C MET A 626 29.86 -9.01 -22.14
N ASP A 627 30.69 -8.06 -22.55
CA ASP A 627 31.71 -7.43 -21.71
C ASP A 627 31.29 -5.97 -21.49
N TYR A 628 30.84 -5.67 -20.27
CA TYR A 628 30.31 -4.37 -19.88
C TYR A 628 31.24 -3.69 -18.88
N VAL A 629 31.68 -2.48 -19.20
CA VAL A 629 32.45 -1.62 -18.30
C VAL A 629 31.58 -0.44 -17.91
N PHE A 630 31.40 -0.21 -16.61
CA PHE A 630 30.57 0.89 -16.14
C PHE A 630 31.15 2.26 -16.55
N LYS A 631 30.33 3.06 -17.24
CA LYS A 631 30.70 4.40 -17.74
C LYS A 631 29.74 5.51 -17.29
N GLY A 632 28.66 5.18 -16.58
CA GLY A 632 27.62 6.11 -16.13
C GLY A 632 26.21 5.70 -16.55
N ALA A 633 25.21 6.43 -16.07
CA ALA A 633 23.80 6.12 -16.27
C ALA A 633 23.36 6.12 -17.74
N GLU A 634 23.82 7.08 -18.55
CA GLU A 634 23.49 7.15 -19.99
C GLU A 634 23.96 5.92 -20.77
N ASP A 635 25.16 5.42 -20.47
CA ASP A 635 25.70 4.21 -21.12
C ASP A 635 24.91 2.96 -20.69
N PHE A 636 24.49 2.89 -19.43
CA PHE A 636 23.61 1.83 -18.93
C PHE A 636 22.24 1.87 -19.61
N LYS A 637 21.58 3.05 -19.68
CA LYS A 637 20.28 3.25 -20.36
C LYS A 637 20.30 2.80 -21.81
N LYS A 638 21.42 3.03 -22.51
CA LYS A 638 21.56 2.66 -23.91
C LYS A 638 21.85 1.17 -24.12
N ASN A 639 22.71 0.58 -23.28
CA ASN A 639 23.30 -0.72 -23.57
C ASN A 639 22.75 -1.87 -22.71
N ILE A 640 22.30 -1.62 -21.48
CA ILE A 640 21.92 -2.67 -20.54
C ILE A 640 20.44 -2.54 -20.16
N ALA A 641 20.00 -1.35 -19.78
CA ALA A 641 18.63 -1.11 -19.32
C ALA A 641 17.51 -1.63 -20.24
N PRO A 642 17.64 -1.58 -21.59
CA PRO A 642 16.58 -2.04 -22.50
C PRO A 642 16.50 -3.57 -22.64
N ALA A 643 17.46 -4.32 -22.10
CA ALA A 643 17.46 -5.78 -22.19
C ALA A 643 16.34 -6.36 -21.33
N ARG A 644 15.52 -7.24 -21.92
CA ARG A 644 14.33 -7.76 -21.26
C ARG A 644 14.57 -9.09 -20.55
N THR A 645 13.80 -9.30 -19.48
CA THR A 645 13.65 -10.60 -18.82
C THR A 645 13.20 -11.67 -19.81
N PHE A 646 13.71 -12.89 -19.66
CA PHE A 646 13.39 -14.01 -20.55
C PHE A 646 13.18 -15.32 -19.79
N GLY A 647 12.39 -16.23 -20.36
CA GLY A 647 12.11 -17.55 -19.78
C GLY A 647 11.59 -18.55 -20.80
N PHE A 648 11.67 -19.85 -20.48
CA PHE A 648 11.12 -20.89 -21.34
C PHE A 648 9.62 -21.10 -21.07
N LEU A 649 8.84 -21.34 -22.12
CA LEU A 649 7.40 -21.58 -22.03
C LEU A 649 7.08 -22.79 -21.12
N LYS A 650 7.91 -23.84 -21.20
CA LYS A 650 7.81 -25.03 -20.33
C LYS A 650 7.97 -24.70 -18.84
N ASP A 651 8.82 -23.72 -18.52
CA ASP A 651 9.01 -23.28 -17.13
C ASP A 651 7.80 -22.48 -16.65
N VAL A 652 7.17 -21.69 -17.53
CA VAL A 652 5.94 -20.95 -17.21
C VAL A 652 4.78 -21.90 -16.89
N GLU A 653 4.54 -22.94 -17.71
CA GLU A 653 3.53 -23.98 -17.44
C GLU A 653 3.81 -24.73 -16.13
N TYR A 654 5.09 -25.00 -15.84
CA TYR A 654 5.51 -25.66 -14.60
C TYR A 654 5.28 -24.77 -13.36
N LEU A 655 5.61 -23.48 -13.46
CA LEU A 655 5.42 -22.50 -12.39
C LEU A 655 3.94 -22.18 -12.14
N GLU A 656 3.10 -22.18 -13.19
CA GLU A 656 1.64 -22.07 -13.09
C GLU A 656 1.04 -23.27 -12.35
N LYS A 657 1.44 -24.51 -12.70
CA LYS A 657 1.02 -25.73 -11.98
C LYS A 657 1.42 -25.75 -10.50
N LYS A 658 2.47 -25.02 -10.13
CA LYS A 658 2.93 -24.85 -8.74
C LYS A 658 2.33 -23.64 -8.02
N GLY A 659 1.47 -22.86 -8.67
CA GLY A 659 0.85 -21.67 -8.09
C GLY A 659 1.84 -20.51 -7.84
N LEU A 660 3.00 -20.52 -8.51
CA LEU A 660 4.03 -19.47 -8.39
C LEU A 660 3.83 -18.32 -9.40
N ILE A 661 2.97 -18.54 -10.40
CA ILE A 661 2.52 -17.56 -11.40
C ILE A 661 0.99 -17.64 -11.47
N SER A 662 0.31 -16.49 -11.42
CA SER A 662 -1.16 -16.40 -11.40
C SER A 662 -1.72 -15.62 -12.59
N GLY A 663 -1.22 -15.93 -13.80
CA GLY A 663 -1.71 -15.30 -15.04
C GLY A 663 -1.04 -13.98 -15.40
N GLY A 664 0.27 -13.83 -15.14
CA GLY A 664 1.08 -12.73 -15.65
C GLY A 664 0.97 -12.58 -17.17
N LYS A 665 0.94 -11.34 -17.65
CA LYS A 665 0.85 -11.01 -19.08
C LYS A 665 2.14 -11.44 -19.80
N LEU A 666 2.04 -12.51 -20.59
CA LEU A 666 3.10 -13.12 -21.43
C LEU A 666 3.78 -12.17 -22.45
N HIS A 667 3.40 -10.89 -22.53
CA HIS A 667 4.05 -9.89 -23.38
C HIS A 667 5.20 -9.12 -22.70
N ASN A 668 5.33 -9.20 -21.37
CA ASN A 668 6.37 -8.45 -20.62
C ASN A 668 7.67 -9.23 -20.44
N VAL A 669 7.79 -10.43 -21.00
CA VAL A 669 8.96 -11.31 -20.90
C VAL A 669 9.24 -11.88 -22.29
N ILE A 670 10.49 -12.10 -22.67
CA ILE A 670 10.83 -12.85 -23.88
C ILE A 670 10.56 -14.33 -23.61
N LEU A 671 9.61 -14.93 -24.34
CA LEU A 671 9.26 -16.34 -24.22
C LEU A 671 9.99 -17.18 -25.25
N LEU A 672 10.63 -18.24 -24.77
CA LEU A 672 11.41 -19.18 -25.55
C LEU A 672 10.70 -20.55 -25.58
N ASP A 673 10.62 -21.17 -26.75
CA ASP A 673 10.43 -22.62 -26.85
C ASP A 673 11.79 -23.27 -27.20
N ASN A 674 11.82 -24.59 -27.37
CA ASN A 674 13.02 -25.36 -27.70
C ASN A 674 13.61 -24.99 -29.08
N GLU A 675 12.85 -24.29 -29.94
CA GLU A 675 13.26 -23.98 -31.31
C GLU A 675 13.50 -22.49 -31.56
N LYS A 676 12.71 -21.59 -30.94
CA LYS A 676 12.72 -20.15 -31.26
C LYS A 676 12.17 -19.26 -30.14
N VAL A 677 12.42 -17.95 -30.28
CA VAL A 677 11.68 -16.91 -29.56
C VAL A 677 10.24 -16.86 -30.11
N ILE A 678 9.25 -16.85 -29.22
CA ILE A 678 7.84 -17.07 -29.59
C ILE A 678 7.09 -15.75 -29.78
N ASN A 679 7.32 -14.77 -28.92
CA ASN A 679 6.40 -13.65 -28.71
C ASN A 679 6.95 -12.28 -29.14
N THR A 680 8.24 -12.15 -29.44
CA THR A 680 8.86 -10.87 -29.80
C THR A 680 10.16 -11.06 -30.57
N GLU A 681 10.59 -10.03 -31.32
CA GLU A 681 11.96 -9.93 -31.81
C GLU A 681 12.91 -9.44 -30.71
N LEU A 682 14.20 -9.79 -30.80
CA LEU A 682 15.22 -9.33 -29.87
C LEU A 682 15.64 -7.89 -30.21
N ARG A 683 15.76 -7.04 -29.19
CA ARG A 683 16.30 -5.68 -29.29
C ARG A 683 17.80 -5.69 -29.58
N PHE A 684 18.50 -6.74 -29.14
CA PHE A 684 19.93 -6.94 -29.38
C PHE A 684 20.23 -8.39 -29.75
N LYS A 685 21.23 -8.59 -30.61
CA LYS A 685 21.72 -9.95 -30.93
C LYS A 685 22.19 -10.72 -29.69
N ASN A 686 22.69 -10.01 -28.67
CA ASN A 686 23.15 -10.57 -27.39
C ASN A 686 22.25 -10.15 -26.20
N GLU A 687 20.93 -10.00 -26.41
CA GLU A 687 20.00 -9.50 -25.39
C GLU A 687 19.98 -10.35 -24.10
N PHE A 688 20.09 -11.68 -24.19
CA PHE A 688 20.11 -12.57 -23.02
C PHE A 688 21.36 -12.36 -22.16
N ALA A 689 22.53 -12.20 -22.79
CA ALA A 689 23.76 -11.88 -22.07
C ALA A 689 23.71 -10.49 -21.42
N ARG A 690 23.06 -9.50 -22.07
CA ARG A 690 22.85 -8.17 -21.48
C ARG A 690 21.93 -8.20 -20.27
N HIS A 691 20.84 -8.97 -20.34
CA HIS A 691 19.94 -9.17 -19.20
C HIS A 691 20.66 -9.84 -18.02
N LYS A 692 21.52 -10.84 -18.27
CA LYS A 692 22.34 -11.42 -17.20
C LYS A 692 23.39 -10.48 -16.61
N VAL A 693 23.90 -9.53 -17.39
CA VAL A 693 24.71 -8.43 -16.85
C VAL A 693 23.86 -7.52 -15.95
N LEU A 694 22.61 -7.19 -16.34
CA LEU A 694 21.67 -6.42 -15.52
C LEU A 694 21.40 -7.12 -14.18
N ASP A 695 21.09 -8.41 -14.20
CA ASP A 695 20.87 -9.23 -12.99
C ASP A 695 22.08 -9.15 -12.04
N ILE A 696 23.30 -9.32 -12.56
CA ILE A 696 24.54 -9.24 -11.77
C ILE A 696 24.71 -7.84 -11.15
N ILE A 697 24.45 -6.76 -11.90
CA ILE A 697 24.55 -5.39 -11.38
C ILE A 697 23.58 -5.16 -10.22
N GLY A 698 22.35 -5.69 -10.34
CA GLY A 698 21.32 -5.61 -9.31
C GLY A 698 21.63 -6.45 -8.07
N ASP A 699 21.95 -7.73 -8.26
CA ASP A 699 22.27 -8.66 -7.17
C ASP A 699 23.48 -8.16 -6.37
N PHE A 700 24.53 -7.68 -7.04
CA PHE A 700 25.74 -7.20 -6.36
C PHE A 700 25.51 -5.93 -5.53
N TYR A 701 24.42 -5.20 -5.78
CA TYR A 701 24.07 -4.04 -4.97
C TYR A 701 23.59 -4.42 -3.56
N LEU A 702 23.22 -5.69 -3.33
CA LEU A 702 22.85 -6.22 -2.01
C LEU A 702 24.00 -6.26 -1.00
N LEU A 703 25.24 -6.01 -1.42
CA LEU A 703 26.36 -5.70 -0.52
C LEU A 703 26.18 -4.36 0.22
N GLY A 704 25.25 -3.51 -0.24
CA GLY A 704 24.95 -2.20 0.35
C GLY A 704 26.04 -1.15 0.15
N ARG A 705 27.10 -1.46 -0.61
CA ARG A 705 28.25 -0.58 -0.86
C ARG A 705 28.66 -0.64 -2.33
N PRO A 706 29.16 0.47 -2.92
CA PRO A 706 29.73 0.46 -4.26
C PRO A 706 30.90 -0.53 -4.34
N LEU A 707 31.01 -1.23 -5.47
CA LEU A 707 32.02 -2.27 -5.67
C LEU A 707 32.98 -1.90 -6.80
N ARG A 708 34.28 -2.11 -6.58
CA ARG A 708 35.34 -1.96 -7.57
C ARG A 708 36.04 -3.29 -7.82
N GLY A 709 35.80 -3.86 -9.00
CA GLY A 709 36.36 -5.13 -9.45
C GLY A 709 35.73 -5.56 -10.78
N LYS A 710 36.33 -6.56 -11.41
CA LYS A 710 35.80 -7.18 -12.63
C LYS A 710 35.16 -8.52 -12.29
N ILE A 711 33.89 -8.67 -12.63
CA ILE A 711 33.15 -9.93 -12.49
C ILE A 711 33.24 -10.66 -13.83
N THR A 712 33.61 -11.94 -13.81
CA THR A 712 33.50 -12.84 -14.96
C THR A 712 32.57 -13.99 -14.58
N ALA A 713 31.47 -14.14 -15.31
CA ALA A 713 30.43 -15.14 -15.07
C ALA A 713 30.21 -16.01 -16.31
N HIS A 714 30.03 -17.31 -16.10
CA HIS A 714 29.80 -18.31 -17.14
C HIS A 714 28.62 -19.19 -16.77
N LEU A 715 27.53 -19.11 -17.55
CA LEU A 715 26.29 -19.89 -17.36
C LEU A 715 25.63 -19.73 -15.97
N THR A 716 25.93 -18.68 -15.22
CA THR A 716 25.44 -18.48 -13.85
C THR A 716 24.10 -17.76 -13.77
N GLY A 717 23.33 -18.04 -12.71
CA GLY A 717 22.11 -17.33 -12.33
C GLY A 717 22.24 -16.67 -10.96
N HIS A 718 21.10 -16.34 -10.35
CA HIS A 718 21.03 -15.65 -9.06
C HIS A 718 21.68 -16.46 -7.93
N SER A 719 21.47 -17.78 -7.90
CA SER A 719 22.06 -18.68 -6.88
C SER A 719 23.59 -18.59 -6.83
N GLU A 720 24.27 -18.60 -7.98
CA GLU A 720 25.73 -18.46 -8.02
C GLU A 720 26.19 -17.01 -7.71
N ASN A 721 25.40 -15.99 -8.11
CA ASN A 721 25.67 -14.60 -7.75
C ASN A 721 25.67 -14.43 -6.22
N ILE A 722 24.60 -14.86 -5.53
CA ILE A 722 24.48 -14.80 -4.06
C ILE A 722 25.60 -15.59 -3.38
N ALA A 723 25.99 -16.74 -3.93
CA ALA A 723 27.09 -17.53 -3.36
C ALA A 723 28.45 -16.82 -3.46
N LEU A 724 28.70 -16.05 -4.52
CA LEU A 724 29.89 -15.21 -4.62
C LEU A 724 29.80 -13.99 -3.69
N LEU A 725 28.63 -13.37 -3.58
CA LEU A 725 28.41 -12.23 -2.67
C LEU A 725 28.67 -12.60 -1.21
N ASN A 726 28.24 -13.79 -0.78
CA ASN A 726 28.54 -14.30 0.56
C ASN A 726 30.05 -14.49 0.78
N LYS A 727 30.80 -14.92 -0.24
CA LYS A 727 32.26 -15.00 -0.16
C LYS A 727 32.90 -13.63 -0.06
N ILE A 728 32.46 -12.65 -0.85
CA ILE A 728 32.95 -11.26 -0.81
C ILE A 728 32.71 -10.67 0.59
N ARG A 729 31.50 -10.80 1.13
CA ARG A 729 31.13 -10.32 2.48
C ARG A 729 31.92 -10.97 3.61
N SER A 730 32.37 -12.21 3.43
CA SER A 730 33.23 -12.86 4.45
C SER A 730 34.65 -12.31 4.47
N ILE A 731 35.04 -11.55 3.44
CA ILE A 731 36.41 -11.04 3.23
C ILE A 731 36.48 -9.53 3.50
N TYR A 732 35.47 -8.76 3.08
CA TYR A 732 35.35 -7.31 3.21
C TYR A 732 34.07 -6.94 3.95
#